data_AF-R9JE25-F1
#
_entry.id   AF-R9JE25-F1
#
_cell.length_a   1.000
_cell.length_b   1.000
_cell.length_c   1.000
_cell.angle_alpha   90.00
_cell.angle_beta   90.00
_cell.angle_gamma   90.00
#
_symmetry.space_group_name_H-M   'P 1'
#
loop_
_entity.id
_entity.type
_entity.pdbx_description
1 polymer ?
#
loop_
_entity_poly.entity_id
_entity_poly.type
_entity_poly.pdbx_seq_one_letter_code
_entity_poly.pdbx_strand_id
1 'polypeptide(L)'
;MGLKESIVVRSEYTIKNLSKRGGSRGGTPGNFVLQYMSREDATEIVTPVTVDGEPFSDRYRARREITEKAVSEYDMDRAFYKTQKRGGVAFNEHELSLSYKELVMSSKKIQDAFHDGKTVMKTIISFDEEYLRKYGIIPNEFKFRYRGDFKGHIDQLKLRYAVYSGMERASEDYDDLHYVGTIQVDTGHIHCHLAMVDMGTGNITDDGTQRGKISASTKNKIRHGIDVALTDAGEVHFMASSVRFDRSNRQLNHDQYIYKNMKLYGAPQQIMTVLPSDRELWYAGSGKKEMKQADRLCRTYVECMLQQGDLGFEDSTILQYADIRQREENLDDEQKENIIKNGREAVIKEGMNDVYEILRECPIAVQKATPVQNLAAQENLYPSFKNDLQDFVYRLRTYRKRYNHHKIEADRFEKYIRNYERERVNGNVSDDSYMLYGYFKVEQEYQDMLAEKYAYFIKTDIPVDRLALEYVELSQRGRRLHSMILIYEDGSVRKMEADEAEEYGRKKYDVYGGRYIVEAPEIFKERIRRNKKQYLEDYAEFQSRLDSLQLVMTLNDDGSPHIRYHQKYKFEDVRGLDLHELKSDINKPLKFSDSVREAYICMAKRRISAYDVACDYLDGTGQPQMKDKFDSGDIELMRRTYKDLEAGSQIEPVQHPADEIEQRSTIMLDRNTHMKIRDAVYLKLPQNIMKWQEEENNKNKELEYGF
;
A
#
# COMPACT_ATOMS: atom_id res chain seq x y z
N MET A 1 10.88 -35.71 27.19
CA MET A 1 12.22 -35.50 26.63
C MET A 1 12.97 -34.49 27.48
N GLY A 2 14.27 -34.73 27.70
CA GLY A 2 15.12 -33.78 28.43
C GLY A 2 15.67 -32.67 27.53
N LEU A 3 16.06 -31.52 28.09
CA LEU A 3 16.54 -30.36 27.32
C LEU A 3 17.75 -30.66 26.42
N LYS A 4 18.57 -31.64 26.80
CA LYS A 4 19.74 -32.10 26.02
C LYS A 4 19.34 -32.85 24.74
N GLU A 5 18.16 -33.46 24.72
CA GLU A 5 17.58 -34.16 23.56
C GLU A 5 16.83 -33.17 22.67
N SER A 6 16.11 -32.22 23.27
CA SER A 6 15.34 -31.19 22.54
C SER A 6 16.21 -30.13 21.85
N ILE A 7 17.39 -29.81 22.41
CA ILE A 7 18.33 -28.83 21.86
C ILE A 7 19.74 -29.44 21.80
N VAL A 8 20.14 -29.84 20.59
CA VAL A 8 21.42 -30.54 20.36
C VAL A 8 22.48 -29.57 19.85
N VAL A 9 23.50 -29.29 20.67
CA VAL A 9 24.61 -28.40 20.31
C VAL A 9 25.85 -29.20 19.88
N ARG A 10 26.17 -29.13 18.58
CA ARG A 10 27.39 -29.67 17.99
C ARG A 10 28.33 -28.53 17.62
N SER A 11 29.62 -28.71 17.88
CA SER A 11 30.62 -27.68 17.63
C SER A 11 31.85 -28.31 17.00
N GLU A 12 32.30 -27.67 15.93
CA GLU A 12 33.59 -27.88 15.29
C GLU A 12 34.37 -26.55 15.32
N TYR A 13 35.65 -26.57 15.02
CA TYR A 13 36.46 -25.35 14.97
C TYR A 13 37.54 -25.45 13.90
N THR A 14 38.03 -24.29 13.46
CA THR A 14 39.16 -24.18 12.54
C THR A 14 40.18 -23.17 13.08
N ILE A 15 41.46 -23.54 12.98
CA ILE A 15 42.61 -22.74 13.41
C ILE A 15 43.57 -22.65 12.23
N LYS A 16 44.25 -21.51 12.08
CA LYS A 16 45.26 -21.30 11.05
C LYS A 16 46.47 -22.21 11.31
N ASN A 17 46.82 -23.06 10.34
CA ASN A 17 48.02 -23.87 10.46
C ASN A 17 49.25 -23.02 10.16
N LEU A 18 50.23 -23.00 11.08
CA LEU A 18 51.49 -22.27 10.89
C LEU A 18 52.33 -22.81 9.72
N SER A 19 52.12 -24.06 9.31
CA SER A 19 52.92 -24.77 8.30
C SER A 19 52.23 -25.00 6.95
N LYS A 20 50.96 -24.60 6.77
CA LYS A 20 50.20 -24.79 5.51
C LYS A 20 49.43 -23.52 5.13
N ARG A 21 49.23 -23.28 3.82
CA ARG A 21 48.27 -22.27 3.31
C ARG A 21 46.82 -22.74 3.56
N GLY A 22 46.37 -22.82 4.82
CA GLY A 22 45.00 -23.25 5.16
C GLY A 22 44.75 -23.48 6.65
N GLY A 23 43.49 -23.67 7.02
CA GLY A 23 43.07 -23.99 8.39
C GLY A 23 42.87 -25.49 8.65
N SER A 24 42.88 -25.88 9.92
CA SER A 24 42.68 -27.28 10.36
C SER A 24 41.38 -27.90 9.85
N ARG A 25 40.32 -27.11 9.67
CA ARG A 25 39.03 -27.52 9.07
C ARG A 25 38.49 -26.46 8.10
N GLY A 26 39.37 -26.05 7.18
CA GLY A 26 39.10 -25.06 6.12
C GLY A 26 39.68 -23.69 6.43
N GLY A 27 40.25 -23.03 5.42
CA GLY A 27 40.98 -21.75 5.56
C GLY A 27 40.17 -20.48 5.32
N THR A 28 38.88 -20.59 4.99
CA THR A 28 38.03 -19.47 4.61
C THR A 28 36.71 -19.42 5.40
N PRO A 29 36.75 -19.26 6.74
CA PRO A 29 35.54 -19.18 7.56
C PRO A 29 34.59 -18.04 7.18
N GLY A 30 35.06 -16.94 6.61
CA GLY A 30 34.19 -15.89 6.05
C GLY A 30 33.39 -16.40 4.85
N ASN A 31 34.02 -17.09 3.91
CA ASN A 31 33.30 -17.71 2.78
C ASN A 31 32.32 -18.79 3.26
N PHE A 32 32.59 -19.46 4.38
CA PHE A 32 31.62 -20.36 4.99
C PHE A 32 30.34 -19.62 5.43
N VAL A 33 30.46 -18.44 6.03
CA VAL A 33 29.30 -17.59 6.38
C VAL A 33 28.52 -17.17 5.14
N LEU A 34 29.21 -16.65 4.13
CA LEU A 34 28.54 -16.14 2.92
C LEU A 34 28.01 -17.27 2.04
N GLN A 35 28.79 -18.30 1.72
CA GLN A 35 28.42 -19.27 0.69
C GLN A 35 27.65 -20.48 1.22
N TYR A 36 27.87 -20.87 2.49
CA TYR A 36 27.26 -22.07 3.07
C TYR A 36 26.13 -21.73 4.05
N MET A 37 26.39 -20.85 5.03
CA MET A 37 25.41 -20.53 6.07
C MET A 37 24.23 -19.71 5.53
N SER A 38 24.49 -18.73 4.66
CA SER A 38 23.50 -17.79 4.12
C SER A 38 23.06 -18.13 2.68
N ARG A 39 23.06 -19.43 2.32
CA ARG A 39 22.59 -19.90 1.00
C ARG A 39 21.07 -19.75 0.87
N GLU A 40 20.62 -19.36 -0.33
CA GLU A 40 19.25 -18.90 -0.61
C GLU A 40 18.18 -19.99 -0.45
N ASP A 41 18.51 -21.23 -0.78
CA ASP A 41 17.55 -22.34 -0.67
C ASP A 41 17.37 -22.83 0.77
N ALA A 42 18.40 -22.62 1.61
CA ALA A 42 18.42 -23.12 2.98
C ALA A 42 17.79 -22.20 4.01
N THR A 43 17.80 -20.90 3.75
CA THR A 43 17.43 -19.89 4.73
C THR A 43 16.16 -19.15 4.30
N GLU A 44 15.47 -18.55 5.26
CA GLU A 44 14.41 -17.59 4.96
C GLU A 44 14.86 -16.19 5.31
N ILE A 45 14.37 -15.24 4.52
CA ILE A 45 14.59 -13.83 4.75
C ILE A 45 13.59 -13.37 5.81
N VAL A 46 14.11 -12.93 6.95
CA VAL A 46 13.36 -12.13 7.91
C VAL A 46 13.50 -10.67 7.48
N THR A 47 12.38 -10.05 7.12
CA THR A 47 12.33 -8.63 6.70
C THR A 47 12.25 -7.77 7.94
N PRO A 48 13.00 -6.66 8.01
CA PRO A 48 13.66 -6.35 9.25
C PRO A 48 12.67 -5.89 10.33
N VAL A 49 12.91 -6.39 11.53
CA VAL A 49 12.30 -5.95 12.77
C VAL A 49 13.47 -5.45 13.61
N THR A 50 13.67 -4.14 13.66
CA THR A 50 14.61 -3.58 14.64
C THR A 50 13.98 -3.59 16.00
N VAL A 51 14.73 -4.12 16.95
CA VAL A 51 14.54 -3.87 18.38
C VAL A 51 14.79 -2.38 18.69
N ASP A 52 15.54 -1.65 17.83
CA ASP A 52 15.88 -0.21 17.98
C ASP A 52 15.49 0.69 16.78
N GLY A 53 14.30 0.49 16.18
CA GLY A 53 13.71 1.39 15.17
C GLY A 53 14.67 2.08 14.18
N GLU A 54 15.27 1.38 13.21
CA GLU A 54 14.83 1.31 11.78
C GLU A 54 15.59 0.19 11.05
N PRO A 55 14.93 -0.68 10.23
CA PRO A 55 15.11 -0.63 8.77
C PRO A 55 13.84 -1.08 7.99
N PHE A 56 12.63 -0.90 8.55
CA PHE A 56 11.36 -1.21 7.86
C PHE A 56 11.02 -0.15 6.81
N SER A 57 11.25 1.13 7.12
CA SER A 57 10.99 2.30 6.27
C SER A 57 11.81 2.29 4.98
N ASP A 58 13.10 1.96 5.08
CA ASP A 58 14.03 1.95 3.94
C ASP A 58 13.69 0.92 2.87
N ARG A 59 13.20 -0.26 3.26
CA ARG A 59 12.81 -1.29 2.30
C ARG A 59 11.52 -0.91 1.57
N TYR A 60 10.53 -0.36 2.26
CA TYR A 60 9.31 0.14 1.63
C TYR A 60 9.58 1.37 0.76
N ARG A 61 10.42 2.30 1.22
CA ARG A 61 10.87 3.46 0.43
C ARG A 61 11.64 3.00 -0.82
N ALA A 62 12.56 2.04 -0.69
CA ALA A 62 13.29 1.48 -1.83
C ALA A 62 12.37 0.71 -2.79
N ARG A 63 11.38 -0.02 -2.28
CA ARG A 63 10.38 -0.71 -3.12
C ARG A 63 9.51 0.27 -3.89
N ARG A 64 9.01 1.30 -3.20
CA ARG A 64 8.28 2.40 -3.82
C ARG A 64 9.13 3.13 -4.86
N GLU A 65 10.40 3.37 -4.56
CA GLU A 65 11.34 4.00 -5.50
C GLU A 65 11.61 3.11 -6.73
N ILE A 66 11.67 1.78 -6.56
CA ILE A 66 11.75 0.81 -7.67
C ILE A 66 10.47 0.86 -8.52
N THR A 67 9.30 0.77 -7.89
CA THR A 67 8.00 0.88 -8.58
C THR A 67 7.84 2.25 -9.27
N GLU A 68 8.40 3.32 -8.70
CA GLU A 68 8.41 4.67 -9.27
C GLU A 68 9.43 4.85 -10.40
N LYS A 69 10.51 4.05 -10.46
CA LYS A 69 11.60 4.19 -11.44
C LYS A 69 11.60 3.12 -12.55
N ALA A 70 10.89 2.01 -12.38
CA ALA A 70 10.86 0.93 -13.35
C ALA A 70 10.25 1.36 -14.69
N VAL A 71 10.90 1.01 -15.80
CA VAL A 71 10.47 1.34 -17.18
C VAL A 71 9.75 0.16 -17.83
N SER A 72 9.98 -1.06 -17.34
CA SER A 72 9.29 -2.28 -17.75
C SER A 72 9.08 -3.22 -16.55
N GLU A 73 8.19 -4.19 -16.70
CA GLU A 73 8.00 -5.30 -15.74
C GLU A 73 9.32 -6.06 -15.50
N TYR A 74 10.08 -6.30 -16.57
CA TYR A 74 11.40 -6.94 -16.49
C TYR A 74 12.42 -6.12 -15.68
N ASP A 75 12.44 -4.79 -15.84
CA ASP A 75 13.32 -3.90 -15.06
C ASP A 75 12.92 -3.84 -13.60
N MET A 76 11.62 -3.89 -13.31
CA MET A 76 11.07 -3.93 -11.96
C MET A 76 11.53 -5.20 -11.23
N ASP A 77 11.32 -6.37 -11.84
CA ASP A 77 11.73 -7.66 -11.27
C ASP A 77 13.24 -7.71 -11.00
N ARG A 78 14.03 -7.22 -11.97
CA ARG A 78 15.48 -7.13 -11.84
C ARG A 78 15.91 -6.15 -10.74
N ALA A 79 15.23 -5.01 -10.59
CA ALA A 79 15.54 -4.00 -9.59
C ALA A 79 15.15 -4.46 -8.17
N PHE A 80 14.00 -5.11 -8.01
CA PHE A 80 13.62 -5.77 -6.75
C PHE A 80 14.65 -6.83 -6.37
N TYR A 81 15.05 -7.68 -7.32
CA TYR A 81 16.07 -8.70 -7.12
C TYR A 81 17.42 -8.10 -6.68
N LYS A 82 17.82 -6.98 -7.31
CA LYS A 82 19.09 -6.29 -7.02
C LYS A 82 19.11 -5.57 -5.67
N THR A 83 17.96 -5.07 -5.21
CA THR A 83 17.79 -4.36 -3.93
C THR A 83 17.66 -5.32 -2.75
N GLN A 84 17.11 -6.53 -2.94
CA GLN A 84 16.86 -7.47 -1.84
C GLN A 84 18.14 -8.21 -1.37
N LYS A 85 19.03 -8.65 -2.29
CA LYS A 85 20.25 -9.47 -2.02
C LYS A 85 20.00 -10.53 -0.90
N ARG A 86 21.01 -10.87 -0.08
CA ARG A 86 20.90 -11.79 1.09
C ARG A 86 20.62 -11.07 2.42
N GLY A 87 20.03 -9.87 2.38
CA GLY A 87 19.70 -9.13 3.60
C GLY A 87 18.50 -9.74 4.35
N GLY A 88 18.63 -9.92 5.67
CA GLY A 88 17.63 -10.56 6.53
C GLY A 88 17.84 -12.06 6.79
N VAL A 89 18.89 -12.63 6.21
CA VAL A 89 19.21 -14.07 6.32
C VAL A 89 19.94 -14.41 7.61
N ALA A 90 20.71 -13.48 8.17
CA ALA A 90 21.59 -13.71 9.29
C ALA A 90 21.30 -12.78 10.48
N PHE A 91 21.84 -13.11 11.65
CA PHE A 91 21.77 -12.34 12.89
C PHE A 91 23.11 -12.42 13.65
N ASN A 92 23.34 -11.55 14.63
CA ASN A 92 24.55 -11.51 15.45
C ASN A 92 24.24 -11.06 16.90
N GLU A 93 25.28 -10.76 17.67
CA GLU A 93 25.21 -10.24 19.05
C GLU A 93 24.56 -8.86 19.22
N HIS A 94 24.20 -8.18 18.12
CA HIS A 94 23.58 -6.85 18.16
C HIS A 94 22.20 -6.83 17.50
N GLU A 95 21.97 -7.66 16.48
CA GLU A 95 20.79 -7.57 15.63
C GLU A 95 20.23 -8.96 15.27
N LEU A 96 18.91 -9.11 15.31
CA LEU A 96 18.19 -10.33 14.91
C LEU A 96 18.02 -10.49 13.39
N SER A 97 18.41 -9.48 12.60
CA SER A 97 18.27 -9.48 11.14
C SER A 97 19.24 -8.50 10.47
N LEU A 98 20.40 -8.98 10.04
CA LEU A 98 21.45 -8.18 9.39
C LEU A 98 21.05 -7.76 7.97
N SER A 99 21.39 -6.52 7.59
CA SER A 99 21.43 -6.13 6.18
C SER A 99 22.51 -6.92 5.42
N TYR A 100 22.44 -6.91 4.08
CA TYR A 100 23.48 -7.54 3.27
C TYR A 100 24.87 -6.92 3.53
N LYS A 101 24.94 -5.61 3.82
CA LYS A 101 26.20 -4.92 4.11
C LYS A 101 26.76 -5.38 5.45
N GLU A 102 25.96 -5.42 6.52
CA GLU A 102 26.38 -5.93 7.82
C GLU A 102 26.80 -7.39 7.77
N LEU A 103 26.08 -8.24 7.04
CA LEU A 103 26.46 -9.64 6.84
C LEU A 103 27.85 -9.76 6.19
N VAL A 104 28.12 -9.00 5.13
CA VAL A 104 29.44 -8.99 4.47
C VAL A 104 30.53 -8.47 5.41
N MET A 105 30.25 -7.40 6.17
CA MET A 105 31.21 -6.84 7.13
C MET A 105 31.52 -7.83 8.26
N SER A 106 30.49 -8.46 8.84
CA SER A 106 30.65 -9.44 9.93
C SER A 106 31.38 -10.69 9.45
N SER A 107 31.07 -11.17 8.24
CA SER A 107 31.82 -12.25 7.60
C SER A 107 33.29 -11.90 7.38
N LYS A 108 33.60 -10.65 7.02
CA LYS A 108 34.98 -10.19 6.85
C LYS A 108 35.72 -10.16 8.18
N LYS A 109 35.10 -9.62 9.25
CA LYS A 109 35.67 -9.61 10.61
C LYS A 109 36.07 -11.02 11.08
N ILE A 110 35.20 -12.02 10.88
CA ILE A 110 35.51 -13.42 11.22
C ILE A 110 36.71 -13.96 10.41
N GLN A 111 36.81 -13.59 9.13
CA GLN A 111 37.92 -14.00 8.28
C GLN A 111 39.24 -13.35 8.69
N ASP A 112 39.21 -12.05 9.03
CA ASP A 112 40.37 -11.28 9.46
C ASP A 112 40.88 -11.84 10.81
N ALA A 113 39.98 -12.09 11.78
CA ALA A 113 40.34 -12.70 13.06
C ALA A 113 41.01 -14.08 12.88
N PHE A 114 40.50 -14.91 11.96
CA PHE A 114 41.15 -16.17 11.61
C PHE A 114 42.56 -15.98 11.02
N HIS A 115 42.76 -14.94 10.21
CA HIS A 115 44.07 -14.60 9.67
C HIS A 115 45.05 -14.13 10.75
N ASP A 116 44.54 -13.47 11.79
CA ASP A 116 45.28 -13.02 12.97
C ASP A 116 45.57 -14.16 13.97
N GLY A 117 45.20 -15.39 13.64
CA GLY A 117 45.51 -16.58 14.43
C GLY A 117 44.46 -16.93 15.48
N LYS A 118 43.31 -16.23 15.50
CA LYS A 118 42.18 -16.58 16.36
C LYS A 118 41.52 -17.88 15.91
N THR A 119 40.88 -18.57 16.84
CA THR A 119 40.17 -19.82 16.57
C THR A 119 38.71 -19.54 16.22
N VAL A 120 38.26 -19.96 15.03
CA VAL A 120 36.86 -19.80 14.62
C VAL A 120 36.07 -21.07 14.93
N MET A 121 35.03 -20.93 15.74
CA MET A 121 34.11 -21.99 16.13
C MET A 121 32.93 -22.05 15.16
N LYS A 122 32.68 -23.22 14.57
CA LYS A 122 31.53 -23.52 13.72
C LYS A 122 30.56 -24.39 14.50
N THR A 123 29.45 -23.81 14.92
CA THR A 123 28.49 -24.46 15.81
C THR A 123 27.16 -24.67 15.11
N ILE A 124 26.52 -25.81 15.38
CA ILE A 124 25.19 -26.16 14.88
C ILE A 124 24.33 -26.48 16.10
N ILE A 125 23.20 -25.79 16.20
CA ILE A 125 22.15 -26.03 17.19
C ILE A 125 20.97 -26.64 16.44
N SER A 126 20.65 -27.89 16.75
CA SER A 126 19.49 -28.58 16.17
C SER A 126 18.34 -28.58 17.17
N PHE A 127 17.13 -28.37 16.66
CA PHE A 127 15.91 -28.33 17.44
C PHE A 127 15.01 -29.53 17.10
N ASP A 128 14.41 -30.10 18.13
CA ASP A 128 13.38 -31.13 18.00
C ASP A 128 12.03 -30.54 17.56
N GLU A 129 11.25 -31.30 16.76
CA GLU A 129 9.98 -30.82 16.22
C GLU A 129 8.90 -30.68 17.30
N GLU A 130 8.77 -31.65 18.23
CA GLU A 130 7.79 -31.56 19.31
C GLU A 130 8.12 -30.39 20.25
N TYR A 131 9.41 -30.16 20.50
CA TYR A 131 9.89 -29.01 21.25
C TYR A 131 9.50 -27.69 20.59
N LEU A 132 9.75 -27.53 19.29
CA LEU A 132 9.40 -26.30 18.56
C LEU A 132 7.88 -26.07 18.49
N ARG A 133 7.10 -27.15 18.38
CA ARG A 133 5.63 -27.10 18.41
C ARG A 133 5.12 -26.65 19.78
N LYS A 134 5.68 -27.18 20.87
CA LYS A 134 5.33 -26.81 22.25
C LYS A 134 5.45 -25.30 22.50
N TYR A 135 6.46 -24.64 21.95
CA TYR A 135 6.70 -23.20 22.14
C TYR A 135 6.13 -22.31 21.02
N GLY A 136 5.31 -22.88 20.12
CA GLY A 136 4.63 -22.13 19.06
C GLY A 136 5.53 -21.65 17.92
N ILE A 137 6.72 -22.25 17.75
CA ILE A 137 7.61 -21.95 16.61
C ILE A 137 7.08 -22.63 15.33
N ILE A 138 6.46 -23.79 15.47
CA ILE A 138 5.79 -24.53 14.38
C ILE A 138 4.29 -24.59 14.70
N PRO A 139 3.40 -24.28 13.73
CA PRO A 139 1.95 -24.39 13.93
C PRO A 139 1.51 -25.81 14.29
N ASN A 140 0.51 -25.95 15.16
CA ASN A 140 0.03 -27.25 15.64
C ASN A 140 -0.55 -28.14 14.53
N GLU A 141 -1.09 -27.54 13.48
CA GLU A 141 -1.65 -28.20 12.31
C GLU A 141 -0.62 -28.55 11.23
N PHE A 142 0.61 -28.03 11.33
CA PHE A 142 1.65 -28.28 10.35
C PHE A 142 2.10 -29.76 10.38
N LYS A 143 2.14 -30.39 9.21
CA LYS A 143 2.61 -31.78 9.00
C LYS A 143 3.76 -31.79 8.01
N PHE A 144 4.94 -32.18 8.46
CA PHE A 144 6.11 -32.37 7.62
C PHE A 144 5.91 -33.54 6.64
N ARG A 145 6.11 -33.31 5.33
CA ARG A 145 6.01 -34.35 4.29
C ARG A 145 7.30 -34.48 3.48
N TYR A 146 7.93 -33.36 3.13
CA TYR A 146 9.12 -33.28 2.31
C TYR A 146 10.16 -32.30 2.87
N ARG A 147 11.43 -32.50 2.49
CA ARG A 147 12.51 -31.56 2.83
C ARG A 147 12.18 -30.16 2.30
N GLY A 148 12.31 -29.16 3.17
CA GLY A 148 11.96 -27.76 2.85
C GLY A 148 10.53 -27.35 3.22
N ASP A 149 9.66 -28.26 3.68
CA ASP A 149 8.27 -27.91 4.06
C ASP A 149 8.19 -26.91 5.22
N PHE A 150 9.22 -26.89 6.09
CA PHE A 150 9.33 -25.90 7.17
C PHE A 150 9.41 -24.47 6.64
N LYS A 151 9.77 -24.28 5.36
CA LYS A 151 9.88 -22.97 4.73
C LYS A 151 8.54 -22.23 4.76
N GLY A 152 8.50 -21.07 5.41
CA GLY A 152 7.29 -20.26 5.55
C GLY A 152 6.26 -20.79 6.57
N HIS A 153 6.64 -21.78 7.37
CA HIS A 153 5.82 -22.37 8.44
C HIS A 153 6.52 -22.34 9.81
N ILE A 154 7.54 -21.48 9.97
CA ILE A 154 8.26 -21.33 11.23
C ILE A 154 8.35 -19.89 11.69
N ASP A 155 8.25 -19.68 13.01
CA ASP A 155 8.54 -18.40 13.64
C ASP A 155 10.07 -18.20 13.76
N GLN A 156 10.67 -17.69 12.68
CA GLN A 156 12.10 -17.45 12.62
C GLN A 156 12.56 -16.40 13.64
N LEU A 157 11.75 -15.39 13.95
CA LEU A 157 12.19 -14.27 14.78
C LEU A 157 12.26 -14.68 16.25
N LYS A 158 11.22 -15.35 16.74
CA LYS A 158 11.18 -15.93 18.09
C LYS A 158 12.32 -16.93 18.28
N LEU A 159 12.60 -17.76 17.26
CA LEU A 159 13.71 -18.70 17.31
C LEU A 159 15.08 -17.99 17.30
N ARG A 160 15.26 -16.91 16.52
CA ARG A 160 16.50 -16.10 16.53
C ARG A 160 16.70 -15.40 17.86
N TYR A 161 15.65 -14.80 18.43
CA TYR A 161 15.68 -14.18 19.75
C TYR A 161 16.07 -15.18 20.84
N ALA A 162 15.48 -16.38 20.82
CA ALA A 162 15.84 -17.42 21.77
C ALA A 162 17.31 -17.85 21.65
N VAL A 163 17.81 -18.03 20.42
CA VAL A 163 19.24 -18.32 20.19
C VAL A 163 20.11 -17.17 20.66
N TYR A 164 19.72 -15.92 20.40
CA TYR A 164 20.41 -14.72 20.88
C TYR A 164 20.54 -14.73 22.41
N SER A 165 19.44 -14.94 23.15
CA SER A 165 19.47 -15.02 24.63
C SER A 165 20.31 -16.21 25.13
N GLY A 166 20.30 -17.33 24.41
CA GLY A 166 21.20 -18.46 24.68
C GLY A 166 22.68 -18.09 24.52
N MET A 167 23.00 -17.32 23.49
CA MET A 167 24.35 -16.87 23.18
C MET A 167 24.84 -15.76 24.11
N GLU A 168 23.96 -14.86 24.55
CA GLU A 168 24.26 -13.83 25.55
C GLU A 168 24.71 -14.46 26.89
N ARG A 169 24.02 -15.53 27.34
CA ARG A 169 24.49 -16.27 28.51
C ARG A 169 25.80 -17.01 28.27
N ALA A 170 26.04 -17.45 27.03
CA ALA A 170 27.27 -18.15 26.66
C ALA A 170 28.46 -17.20 26.56
N SER A 171 28.26 -15.92 26.21
CA SER A 171 29.34 -14.94 26.08
C SER A 171 30.06 -14.66 27.39
N GLU A 172 29.44 -14.92 28.55
CA GLU A 172 30.10 -14.87 29.87
C GLU A 172 31.33 -15.79 29.99
N ASP A 173 31.42 -16.84 29.16
CA ASP A 173 32.54 -17.78 29.17
C ASP A 173 33.71 -17.35 28.24
N TYR A 174 33.60 -16.18 27.61
CA TYR A 174 34.53 -15.64 26.61
C TYR A 174 34.87 -14.18 26.93
N ASP A 175 35.98 -13.67 26.39
CA ASP A 175 36.41 -12.29 26.63
C ASP A 175 35.63 -11.30 25.75
N ASP A 176 35.51 -11.62 24.45
CA ASP A 176 34.80 -10.79 23.47
C ASP A 176 34.23 -11.67 22.35
N LEU A 177 33.06 -12.26 22.61
CA LEU A 177 32.42 -13.20 21.69
C LEU A 177 31.67 -12.49 20.57
N HIS A 178 32.15 -12.64 19.35
CA HIS A 178 31.46 -12.21 18.13
C HIS A 178 30.92 -13.42 17.36
N TYR A 179 29.70 -13.32 16.80
CA TYR A 179 29.15 -14.39 15.99
C TYR A 179 28.27 -13.93 14.82
N VAL A 180 28.11 -14.81 13.84
CA VAL A 180 27.07 -14.70 12.81
C VAL A 180 26.26 -15.99 12.82
N GLY A 181 24.94 -15.85 12.96
CA GLY A 181 23.97 -16.94 12.99
C GLY A 181 23.05 -16.96 11.77
N THR A 182 22.64 -18.15 11.31
CA THR A 182 21.57 -18.34 10.32
C THR A 182 20.68 -19.53 10.69
N ILE A 183 19.38 -19.45 10.39
CA ILE A 183 18.44 -20.56 10.57
C ILE A 183 18.22 -21.25 9.22
N GLN A 184 18.53 -22.54 9.16
CA GLN A 184 18.34 -23.40 8.00
C GLN A 184 17.11 -24.30 8.16
N VAL A 185 16.28 -24.31 7.11
CA VAL A 185 14.97 -25.00 7.04
C VAL A 185 14.86 -25.96 5.85
N ASP A 186 15.92 -26.09 5.04
CA ASP A 186 15.94 -26.97 3.85
C ASP A 186 16.10 -28.45 4.17
N THR A 187 16.40 -28.80 5.42
CA THR A 187 16.57 -30.19 5.84
C THR A 187 15.32 -30.75 6.50
N GLY A 188 15.36 -32.01 6.96
CA GLY A 188 14.27 -32.60 7.75
C GLY A 188 14.21 -32.08 9.19
N HIS A 189 15.14 -31.23 9.59
CA HIS A 189 15.18 -30.59 10.91
C HIS A 189 15.53 -29.10 10.77
N ILE A 190 15.19 -28.33 11.80
CA ILE A 190 15.52 -26.91 11.87
C ILE A 190 16.86 -26.77 12.58
N HIS A 191 17.81 -26.09 11.92
CA HIS A 191 19.17 -25.91 12.41
C HIS A 191 19.54 -24.44 12.48
N CYS A 192 20.07 -24.00 13.63
CA CYS A 192 20.80 -22.74 13.69
C CYS A 192 22.29 -23.02 13.49
N HIS A 193 22.86 -22.45 12.44
CA HIS A 193 24.30 -22.45 12.18
C HIS A 193 24.92 -21.18 12.73
N LEU A 194 26.03 -21.30 13.45
CA LEU A 194 26.77 -20.19 14.04
C LEU A 194 28.24 -20.27 13.60
N ALA A 195 28.81 -19.14 13.20
CA ALA A 195 30.25 -18.95 13.08
C ALA A 195 30.66 -17.92 14.12
N MET A 196 31.55 -18.29 15.04
CA MET A 196 31.84 -17.52 16.25
C MET A 196 33.35 -17.40 16.45
N VAL A 197 33.80 -16.30 17.03
CA VAL A 197 35.20 -16.04 17.37
C VAL A 197 35.29 -15.25 18.67
N ASP A 198 36.27 -15.57 19.50
CA ASP A 198 36.61 -14.77 20.67
C ASP A 198 37.73 -13.79 20.27
N MET A 199 37.38 -12.52 20.14
CA MET A 199 38.30 -11.45 19.72
C MET A 199 39.29 -11.08 20.84
N GLY A 200 38.95 -11.36 22.09
CA GLY A 200 39.81 -11.14 23.25
C GLY A 200 40.94 -12.16 23.34
N THR A 201 41.61 -12.26 24.48
CA THR A 201 42.69 -13.24 24.67
C THR A 201 42.17 -14.67 24.55
N GLY A 202 40.98 -14.92 25.08
CA GLY A 202 40.32 -16.20 25.11
C GLY A 202 41.06 -17.23 25.97
N ASN A 203 40.48 -18.42 26.06
CA ASN A 203 41.06 -19.52 26.81
C ASN A 203 42.20 -20.17 26.00
N ILE A 204 43.45 -19.84 26.31
CA ILE A 204 44.63 -20.39 25.63
C ILE A 204 44.90 -21.83 26.07
N THR A 205 45.14 -22.73 25.10
CA THR A 205 45.58 -24.10 25.33
C THR A 205 47.11 -24.20 25.39
N ASP A 206 47.64 -25.32 25.88
CA ASP A 206 49.09 -25.55 26.05
C ASP A 206 49.90 -25.38 24.74
N ASP A 207 49.25 -25.49 23.57
CA ASP A 207 49.83 -25.27 22.25
C ASP A 207 49.84 -23.80 21.79
N GLY A 208 49.42 -22.87 22.65
CA GLY A 208 49.38 -21.43 22.39
C GLY A 208 48.18 -20.98 21.55
N THR A 209 47.26 -21.87 21.19
CA THR A 209 46.05 -21.52 20.43
C THR A 209 44.86 -21.26 21.35
N GLN A 210 43.84 -20.56 20.86
CA GLN A 210 42.59 -20.44 21.59
C GLN A 210 41.80 -21.76 21.53
N ARG A 211 41.22 -22.14 22.66
CA ARG A 211 40.35 -23.31 22.79
C ARG A 211 39.17 -23.22 21.84
N GLY A 212 39.16 -24.07 20.81
CA GLY A 212 38.06 -24.12 19.84
C GLY A 212 36.85 -24.97 20.22
N LYS A 213 36.96 -25.84 21.25
CA LYS A 213 35.86 -26.74 21.63
C LYS A 213 35.04 -26.15 22.78
N ILE A 214 33.76 -25.89 22.51
CA ILE A 214 32.77 -25.41 23.49
C ILE A 214 32.63 -26.42 24.64
N SER A 215 32.72 -25.91 25.88
CA SER A 215 32.64 -26.71 27.10
C SER A 215 31.22 -27.28 27.32
N ALA A 216 31.10 -28.33 28.16
CA ALA A 216 29.80 -28.87 28.52
C ALA A 216 28.95 -27.86 29.32
N SER A 217 29.61 -27.03 30.15
CA SER A 217 28.97 -25.96 30.92
C SER A 217 28.34 -24.90 29.99
N THR A 218 29.12 -24.39 29.04
CA THR A 218 28.68 -23.41 28.04
C THR A 218 27.53 -23.95 27.20
N LYS A 219 27.58 -25.22 26.79
CA LYS A 219 26.45 -25.87 26.08
C LYS A 219 25.17 -25.90 26.92
N ASN A 220 25.27 -26.06 28.25
CA ASN A 220 24.12 -26.02 29.13
C ASN A 220 23.60 -24.59 29.30
N LYS A 221 24.48 -23.57 29.38
CA LYS A 221 24.08 -22.15 29.37
C LYS A 221 23.28 -21.80 28.12
N ILE A 222 23.75 -22.21 26.93
CA ILE A 222 23.04 -22.01 25.65
C ILE A 222 21.64 -22.63 25.71
N ARG A 223 21.54 -23.91 26.08
CA ARG A 223 20.24 -24.61 26.14
C ARG A 223 19.27 -23.94 27.09
N HIS A 224 19.74 -23.59 28.29
CA HIS A 224 18.88 -23.00 29.30
C HIS A 224 18.47 -21.56 28.94
N GLY A 225 19.36 -20.78 28.34
CA GLY A 225 19.02 -19.45 27.83
C GLY A 225 17.96 -19.50 26.72
N ILE A 226 18.09 -20.44 25.77
CA ILE A 226 17.08 -20.66 24.73
C ILE A 226 15.73 -21.06 25.35
N ASP A 227 15.72 -22.01 26.28
CA ASP A 227 14.48 -22.52 26.90
C ASP A 227 13.77 -21.46 27.73
N VAL A 228 14.50 -20.68 28.52
CA VAL A 228 13.94 -19.54 29.28
C VAL A 228 13.38 -18.50 28.33
N ALA A 229 14.14 -18.09 27.30
CA ALA A 229 13.68 -17.11 26.34
C ALA A 229 12.43 -17.56 25.56
N LEU A 230 12.34 -18.84 25.19
CA LEU A 230 11.13 -19.39 24.54
C LEU A 230 9.94 -19.51 25.50
N THR A 231 10.20 -19.75 26.79
CA THR A 231 9.17 -19.78 27.83
C THR A 231 8.62 -18.38 28.09
N ASP A 232 9.50 -17.40 28.25
CA ASP A 232 9.14 -15.99 28.50
C ASP A 232 8.48 -15.36 27.26
N ALA A 233 8.96 -15.71 26.06
CA ALA A 233 8.32 -15.36 24.80
C ALA A 233 7.05 -16.20 24.50
N GLY A 234 6.63 -17.08 25.40
CA GLY A 234 5.40 -17.87 25.27
C GLY A 234 4.16 -16.99 25.11
N GLU A 235 4.15 -15.81 25.76
CA GLU A 235 3.06 -14.82 25.73
C GLU A 235 3.30 -13.67 24.73
N VAL A 236 4.55 -13.46 24.30
CA VAL A 236 4.94 -12.39 23.36
C VAL A 236 5.26 -13.01 22.00
N HIS A 237 4.33 -12.86 21.07
CA HIS A 237 4.55 -13.24 19.68
C HIS A 237 5.43 -12.20 18.98
N PHE A 238 6.56 -12.66 18.42
CA PHE A 238 7.47 -11.85 17.64
C PHE A 238 7.05 -11.89 16.16
N MET A 239 7.07 -10.73 15.49
CA MET A 239 6.75 -10.47 14.07
C MET A 239 7.33 -11.50 13.07
N ALA A 240 6.70 -12.66 12.91
CA ALA A 240 7.09 -13.74 12.04
C ALA A 240 6.01 -14.13 11.02
N SER A 241 5.96 -13.42 9.90
CA SER A 241 6.04 -14.06 8.57
C SER A 241 6.15 -13.02 7.45
N SER A 242 7.30 -12.35 7.35
CA SER A 242 7.55 -11.42 6.24
C SER A 242 7.51 -12.05 4.84
N VAL A 243 7.61 -13.39 4.74
CA VAL A 243 7.65 -14.10 3.45
C VAL A 243 6.28 -14.15 2.75
N ARG A 244 5.17 -14.31 3.50
CA ARG A 244 3.80 -14.26 2.94
C ARG A 244 3.40 -12.83 2.57
N PHE A 245 3.85 -11.86 3.37
CA PHE A 245 3.71 -10.42 3.11
C PHE A 245 4.48 -10.01 1.84
N ASP A 246 5.72 -10.50 1.66
CA ASP A 246 6.55 -10.17 0.49
C ASP A 246 6.01 -10.71 -0.83
N ARG A 247 5.40 -11.90 -0.84
CA ARG A 247 4.80 -12.47 -2.06
C ARG A 247 3.52 -11.73 -2.46
N SER A 248 2.68 -11.41 -1.48
CA SER A 248 1.46 -10.62 -1.69
C SER A 248 1.77 -9.19 -2.10
N ASN A 249 2.79 -8.57 -1.50
CA ASN A 249 3.24 -7.22 -1.86
C ASN A 249 3.88 -7.16 -3.26
N ARG A 250 4.57 -8.21 -3.72
CA ARG A 250 5.13 -8.22 -5.09
C ARG A 250 4.03 -8.20 -6.15
N GLN A 251 2.99 -9.01 -5.95
CA GLN A 251 1.84 -9.04 -6.85
C GLN A 251 1.05 -7.73 -6.82
N LEU A 252 0.83 -7.17 -5.62
CA LEU A 252 0.23 -5.84 -5.46
C LEU A 252 1.06 -4.72 -6.11
N ASN A 253 2.39 -4.75 -5.98
CA ASN A 253 3.28 -3.76 -6.61
C ASN A 253 3.29 -3.90 -8.14
N HIS A 254 3.18 -5.12 -8.66
CA HIS A 254 3.02 -5.38 -10.09
C HIS A 254 1.68 -4.85 -10.62
N ASP A 255 0.58 -5.12 -9.91
CA ASP A 255 -0.75 -4.61 -10.24
C ASP A 255 -0.81 -3.07 -10.16
N GLN A 256 -0.18 -2.48 -9.13
CA GLN A 256 -0.04 -1.03 -8.97
C GLN A 256 0.84 -0.41 -10.07
N TYR A 257 1.88 -1.09 -10.53
CA TYR A 257 2.72 -0.63 -11.63
C TYR A 257 1.95 -0.62 -12.96
N ILE A 258 1.24 -1.72 -13.29
CA ILE A 258 0.38 -1.79 -14.48
C ILE A 258 -0.66 -0.67 -14.40
N TYR A 259 -1.31 -0.51 -13.25
CA TYR A 259 -2.33 0.51 -13.05
C TYR A 259 -1.78 1.94 -13.13
N LYS A 260 -0.63 2.21 -12.53
CA LYS A 260 0.03 3.53 -12.57
C LYS A 260 0.51 3.85 -13.99
N ASN A 261 1.00 2.87 -14.74
CA ASN A 261 1.31 3.01 -16.15
C ASN A 261 0.06 3.26 -17.00
N MET A 262 -1.06 2.58 -16.71
CA MET A 262 -2.34 2.89 -17.34
C MET A 262 -2.83 4.30 -16.99
N LYS A 263 -2.61 4.78 -15.76
CA LYS A 263 -2.99 6.13 -15.33
C LYS A 263 -2.10 7.22 -15.94
N LEU A 264 -0.79 6.98 -16.05
CA LEU A 264 0.19 7.95 -16.57
C LEU A 264 0.28 7.96 -18.10
N TYR A 265 0.22 6.79 -18.75
CA TYR A 265 0.41 6.64 -20.19
C TYR A 265 -0.90 6.37 -20.94
N GLY A 266 -1.97 5.96 -20.25
CA GLY A 266 -3.22 5.57 -20.89
C GLY A 266 -3.90 6.70 -21.65
N ALA A 267 -4.02 7.90 -21.07
CA ALA A 267 -4.70 9.01 -21.72
C ALA A 267 -3.92 9.55 -22.96
N PRO A 268 -2.61 9.84 -22.90
CA PRO A 268 -1.83 10.20 -24.09
C PRO A 268 -1.79 9.10 -25.17
N GLN A 269 -1.70 7.82 -24.78
CA GLN A 269 -1.76 6.70 -25.74
C GLN A 269 -3.16 6.54 -26.35
N GLN A 270 -4.23 6.82 -25.60
CA GLN A 270 -5.60 6.85 -26.11
C GLN A 270 -5.81 7.99 -27.10
N ILE A 271 -5.28 9.18 -26.82
CA ILE A 271 -5.30 10.30 -27.77
C ILE A 271 -4.58 9.88 -29.07
N MET A 272 -3.39 9.27 -28.97
CA MET A 272 -2.67 8.73 -30.14
C MET A 272 -3.46 7.70 -30.95
N THR A 273 -4.33 6.92 -30.31
CA THR A 273 -5.12 5.90 -31.01
C THR A 273 -6.30 6.47 -31.79
N VAL A 274 -6.78 7.67 -31.45
CA VAL A 274 -7.91 8.33 -32.14
C VAL A 274 -7.44 9.41 -33.10
N LEU A 275 -6.14 9.75 -33.11
CA LEU A 275 -5.58 10.74 -34.02
C LEU A 275 -5.57 10.21 -35.47
N PRO A 276 -5.86 11.07 -36.46
CA PRO A 276 -5.80 10.69 -37.87
C PRO A 276 -4.36 10.38 -38.28
N SER A 277 -4.19 9.53 -39.31
CA SER A 277 -2.84 9.21 -39.82
C SER A 277 -2.10 10.44 -40.36
N ASP A 278 -2.85 11.43 -40.84
CA ASP A 278 -2.31 12.72 -41.28
C ASP A 278 -2.01 13.63 -40.08
N ARG A 279 -0.71 13.88 -39.87
CA ARG A 279 -0.18 14.69 -38.76
C ARG A 279 -0.43 16.18 -38.93
N GLU A 280 -0.71 16.66 -40.14
CA GLU A 280 -1.01 18.07 -40.39
C GLU A 280 -2.34 18.48 -39.73
N LEU A 281 -3.19 17.49 -39.43
CA LEU A 281 -4.49 17.68 -38.79
C LEU A 281 -4.41 17.80 -37.26
N TRP A 282 -3.24 17.55 -36.67
CA TRP A 282 -3.08 17.41 -35.22
C TRP A 282 -2.96 18.78 -34.54
N TYR A 283 -4.08 19.51 -34.48
CA TYR A 283 -4.19 20.76 -33.75
C TYR A 283 -5.64 20.95 -33.28
N ALA A 284 -5.79 21.57 -32.12
CA ALA A 284 -7.06 21.81 -31.47
C ALA A 284 -7.89 22.85 -32.24
N GLY A 285 -9.17 22.55 -32.45
CA GLY A 285 -10.10 23.48 -33.11
C GLY A 285 -10.02 23.48 -34.64
N SER A 286 -9.51 22.41 -35.25
CA SER A 286 -9.55 22.20 -36.71
C SER A 286 -10.97 22.08 -37.28
N GLY A 287 -11.97 21.79 -36.43
CA GLY A 287 -13.38 21.59 -36.82
C GLY A 287 -13.63 20.32 -37.62
N LYS A 288 -12.59 19.54 -37.92
CA LYS A 288 -12.66 18.31 -38.71
C LYS A 288 -13.30 17.17 -37.92
N LYS A 289 -14.12 16.36 -38.59
CA LYS A 289 -14.87 15.27 -37.95
C LYS A 289 -13.93 14.24 -37.32
N GLU A 290 -12.79 14.02 -37.96
CA GLU A 290 -11.73 13.10 -37.58
C GLU A 290 -11.03 13.50 -36.28
N MET A 291 -10.99 14.80 -35.96
CA MET A 291 -10.33 15.33 -34.76
C MET A 291 -11.26 15.43 -33.55
N LYS A 292 -12.59 15.39 -33.73
CA LYS A 292 -13.56 15.61 -32.63
C LYS A 292 -13.31 14.73 -31.41
N GLN A 293 -13.02 13.46 -31.64
CA GLN A 293 -12.77 12.51 -30.56
C GLN A 293 -11.42 12.74 -29.88
N ALA A 294 -10.37 13.00 -30.68
CA ALA A 294 -9.05 13.35 -30.17
C ALA A 294 -9.09 14.63 -29.34
N ASP A 295 -9.81 15.66 -29.82
CA ASP A 295 -10.00 16.94 -29.14
C ASP A 295 -10.72 16.73 -27.80
N ARG A 296 -11.77 15.91 -27.77
CA ARG A 296 -12.49 15.61 -26.52
C ARG A 296 -11.60 14.92 -25.48
N LEU A 297 -10.85 13.88 -25.88
CA LEU A 297 -9.96 13.16 -24.98
C LEU A 297 -8.78 14.03 -24.50
N CYS A 298 -8.20 14.81 -25.41
CA CYS A 298 -7.11 15.73 -25.11
C CYS A 298 -7.56 16.85 -24.17
N ARG A 299 -8.75 17.41 -24.41
CA ARG A 299 -9.36 18.42 -23.53
C ARG A 299 -9.52 17.92 -22.10
N THR A 300 -10.15 16.76 -21.91
CA THR A 300 -10.32 16.17 -20.56
C THR A 300 -8.96 15.89 -19.91
N TYR A 301 -7.98 15.45 -20.68
CA TYR A 301 -6.63 15.21 -20.17
C TYR A 301 -5.95 16.50 -19.68
N VAL A 302 -6.02 17.59 -20.46
CA VAL A 302 -5.48 18.91 -20.09
C VAL A 302 -6.22 19.50 -18.89
N GLU A 303 -7.55 19.43 -18.87
CA GLU A 303 -8.37 19.90 -17.72
C GLU A 303 -7.99 19.17 -16.43
N CYS A 304 -7.85 17.84 -16.46
CA CYS A 304 -7.38 17.06 -15.32
C CYS A 304 -5.95 17.41 -14.90
N MET A 305 -5.07 17.74 -15.85
CA MET A 305 -3.71 18.18 -15.53
C MET A 305 -3.75 19.52 -14.80
N LEU A 306 -4.45 20.52 -15.32
CA LEU A 306 -4.53 21.86 -14.72
C LEU A 306 -5.13 21.86 -13.30
N GLN A 307 -5.96 20.85 -12.97
CA GLN A 307 -6.54 20.64 -11.63
C GLN A 307 -5.59 19.96 -10.61
N GLN A 308 -4.50 19.31 -11.04
CA GLN A 308 -3.66 18.46 -10.17
C GLN A 308 -2.35 19.09 -9.67
N GLY A 309 -1.92 20.24 -10.17
CA GLY A 309 -0.62 20.84 -9.82
C GLY A 309 -0.63 21.64 -8.51
N ASP A 310 0.48 21.59 -7.75
CA ASP A 310 0.76 22.49 -6.60
C ASP A 310 0.86 23.97 -7.00
N LEU A 311 1.09 24.23 -8.30
CA LEU A 311 1.04 25.55 -8.97
C LEU A 311 -0.30 25.72 -9.68
N GLY A 312 -1.40 25.23 -9.09
CA GLY A 312 -2.70 25.05 -9.74
C GLY A 312 -3.05 26.18 -10.69
N PHE A 313 -3.73 25.85 -11.79
CA PHE A 313 -4.38 26.87 -12.61
C PHE A 313 -5.36 27.64 -11.72
N GLU A 314 -4.86 28.64 -11.03
CA GLU A 314 -5.68 29.60 -10.35
C GLU A 314 -6.22 30.43 -11.49
N ASP A 315 -7.55 30.41 -11.63
CA ASP A 315 -8.25 31.41 -12.44
C ASP A 315 -7.84 32.84 -12.07
N SER A 316 -7.10 33.06 -10.97
CA SER A 316 -6.61 34.33 -10.49
C SER A 316 -6.01 35.22 -11.58
N THR A 317 -5.20 34.71 -12.52
CA THR A 317 -4.63 35.58 -13.59
C THR A 317 -5.67 36.00 -14.63
N ILE A 318 -6.58 35.10 -15.02
CA ILE A 318 -7.67 35.41 -15.96
C ILE A 318 -8.72 36.29 -15.30
N LEU A 319 -9.03 36.04 -14.03
CA LEU A 319 -9.90 36.83 -13.18
C LEU A 319 -9.33 38.24 -12.98
N GLN A 320 -8.03 38.36 -12.69
CA GLN A 320 -7.36 39.66 -12.56
C GLN A 320 -7.45 40.46 -13.85
N TYR A 321 -7.23 39.83 -15.01
CA TYR A 321 -7.38 40.50 -16.31
C TYR A 321 -8.84 40.91 -16.58
N ALA A 322 -9.82 40.04 -16.29
CA ALA A 322 -11.24 40.38 -16.41
C ALA A 322 -11.65 41.51 -15.45
N ASP A 323 -11.12 41.54 -14.22
CA ASP A 323 -11.35 42.59 -13.22
C ASP A 323 -10.74 43.94 -13.62
N ILE A 324 -9.60 43.93 -14.32
CA ILE A 324 -8.97 45.13 -14.88
C ILE A 324 -9.83 45.69 -16.01
N ARG A 325 -10.22 44.84 -16.97
CA ARG A 325 -11.09 45.28 -18.09
C ARG A 325 -12.46 45.75 -17.64
N GLN A 326 -13.07 45.08 -16.66
CA GLN A 326 -14.33 45.53 -16.09
C GLN A 326 -14.24 46.95 -15.55
N ARG A 327 -13.13 47.29 -14.88
CA ARG A 327 -12.88 48.63 -14.33
C ARG A 327 -12.53 49.67 -15.38
N GLU A 328 -11.74 49.32 -16.39
CA GLU A 328 -11.26 50.27 -17.41
C GLU A 328 -12.33 50.56 -18.48
N GLU A 329 -13.18 49.57 -18.80
CA GLU A 329 -14.15 49.65 -19.89
C GLU A 329 -15.62 49.71 -19.41
N ASN A 330 -15.86 49.74 -18.09
CA ASN A 330 -17.19 49.72 -17.47
C ASN A 330 -18.09 48.55 -17.96
N LEU A 331 -17.50 47.35 -18.06
CA LEU A 331 -18.22 46.16 -18.50
C LEU A 331 -19.20 45.68 -17.43
N ASP A 332 -20.32 45.09 -17.85
CA ASP A 332 -21.24 44.42 -16.93
C ASP A 332 -20.73 43.04 -16.48
N ASP A 333 -21.42 42.44 -15.51
CA ASP A 333 -21.03 41.15 -14.94
C ASP A 333 -21.13 39.99 -15.96
N GLU A 334 -22.03 40.09 -16.95
CA GLU A 334 -22.18 39.08 -18.01
C GLU A 334 -21.01 39.14 -19.00
N GLN A 335 -20.58 40.34 -19.38
CA GLN A 335 -19.42 40.59 -20.22
C GLN A 335 -18.13 40.12 -19.53
N LYS A 336 -18.00 40.36 -18.22
CA LYS A 336 -16.89 39.83 -17.41
C LYS A 336 -16.87 38.30 -17.39
N GLU A 337 -18.02 37.67 -17.16
CA GLU A 337 -18.13 36.20 -17.13
C GLU A 337 -17.79 35.59 -18.49
N ASN A 338 -18.18 36.26 -19.58
CA ASN A 338 -17.79 35.89 -20.94
C ASN A 338 -16.27 35.98 -21.18
N ILE A 339 -15.58 37.02 -20.67
CA ILE A 339 -14.12 37.12 -20.75
C ILE A 339 -13.45 35.96 -20.02
N ILE A 340 -13.93 35.62 -18.82
CA ILE A 340 -13.38 34.51 -18.01
C ILE A 340 -13.58 33.18 -18.75
N LYS A 341 -14.77 32.95 -19.29
CA LYS A 341 -15.09 31.73 -20.04
C LYS A 341 -14.23 31.61 -21.29
N ASN A 342 -14.11 32.68 -22.08
CA ASN A 342 -13.30 32.72 -23.29
C ASN A 342 -11.81 32.50 -22.98
N GLY A 343 -11.29 33.10 -21.90
CA GLY A 343 -9.92 32.91 -21.45
C GLY A 343 -9.63 31.47 -21.05
N ARG A 344 -10.51 30.84 -20.27
CA ARG A 344 -10.39 29.42 -19.92
C ARG A 344 -10.39 28.53 -21.16
N GLU A 345 -11.32 28.76 -22.09
CA GLU A 345 -11.40 27.99 -23.33
C GLU A 345 -10.15 28.16 -24.21
N ALA A 346 -9.61 29.38 -24.31
CA ALA A 346 -8.39 29.67 -25.06
C ALA A 346 -7.16 28.98 -24.44
N VAL A 347 -6.99 29.07 -23.13
CA VAL A 347 -5.87 28.42 -22.42
C VAL A 347 -5.94 26.90 -22.54
N ILE A 348 -7.12 26.30 -22.39
CA ILE A 348 -7.30 24.85 -22.58
C ILE A 348 -6.95 24.47 -24.02
N LYS A 349 -7.38 25.26 -25.01
CA LYS A 349 -7.09 25.01 -26.44
C LYS A 349 -5.59 25.08 -26.74
N GLU A 350 -4.87 26.06 -26.20
CA GLU A 350 -3.41 26.15 -26.35
C GLU A 350 -2.70 24.98 -25.63
N GLY A 351 -3.15 24.60 -24.43
CA GLY A 351 -2.64 23.43 -23.74
C GLY A 351 -2.87 22.12 -24.51
N MET A 352 -3.99 21.98 -25.22
CA MET A 352 -4.23 20.86 -26.14
C MET A 352 -3.26 20.89 -27.32
N ASN A 353 -2.94 22.07 -27.87
CA ASN A 353 -1.95 22.22 -28.94
C ASN A 353 -0.53 21.85 -28.48
N ASP A 354 -0.16 22.18 -27.25
CA ASP A 354 1.11 21.77 -26.65
C ASP A 354 1.23 20.24 -26.55
N VAL A 355 0.13 19.56 -26.19
CA VAL A 355 0.07 18.09 -26.20
C VAL A 355 0.25 17.56 -27.62
N TYR A 356 -0.47 18.11 -28.62
CA TYR A 356 -0.39 17.65 -30.01
C TYR A 356 0.99 17.88 -30.65
N GLU A 357 1.66 18.99 -30.31
CA GLU A 357 3.02 19.28 -30.75
C GLU A 357 3.99 18.16 -30.34
N ILE A 358 3.95 17.76 -29.07
CA ILE A 358 4.83 16.70 -28.55
C ILE A 358 4.47 15.33 -29.13
N LEU A 359 3.18 15.04 -29.29
CA LEU A 359 2.74 13.81 -29.94
C LEU A 359 3.22 13.73 -31.40
N ARG A 360 3.28 14.86 -32.10
CA ARG A 360 3.76 14.96 -33.49
C ARG A 360 5.26 14.64 -33.61
N GLU A 361 6.05 14.94 -32.60
CA GLU A 361 7.49 14.64 -32.56
C GLU A 361 7.81 13.16 -32.27
N CYS A 362 6.84 12.38 -31.80
CA CYS A 362 7.08 11.00 -31.43
C CYS A 362 7.35 10.10 -32.67
N PRO A 363 8.35 9.20 -32.61
CA PRO A 363 8.69 8.32 -33.72
C PRO A 363 7.57 7.30 -34.02
N ILE A 364 7.35 7.02 -35.30
CA ILE A 364 6.35 6.09 -35.82
C ILE A 364 6.85 4.64 -35.67
N ALA A 365 7.13 4.20 -34.45
CA ALA A 365 7.24 2.77 -34.17
C ALA A 365 5.81 2.24 -33.98
N VAL A 366 5.15 1.91 -35.09
CA VAL A 366 3.75 1.47 -35.11
C VAL A 366 3.63 0.14 -34.38
N GLN A 367 3.12 0.16 -33.15
CA GLN A 367 2.54 -1.04 -32.57
C GLN A 367 1.04 -1.03 -32.81
N LYS A 368 0.47 -2.21 -32.99
CA LYS A 368 -0.99 -2.35 -33.02
C LYS A 368 -1.52 -1.89 -31.67
N ALA A 369 -2.49 -0.98 -31.68
CA ALA A 369 -3.18 -0.59 -30.47
C ALA A 369 -3.71 -1.84 -29.78
N THR A 370 -3.46 -1.93 -28.49
CA THR A 370 -3.95 -3.02 -27.68
C THR A 370 -5.48 -3.05 -27.76
N PRO A 371 -6.08 -4.24 -27.58
CA PRO A 371 -7.53 -4.40 -27.51
C PRO A 371 -8.21 -3.36 -26.59
N VAL A 372 -7.57 -2.98 -25.49
CA VAL A 372 -8.01 -1.95 -24.53
C VAL A 372 -8.00 -0.54 -25.12
N GLN A 373 -6.94 -0.19 -25.86
CA GLN A 373 -6.78 1.13 -26.47
C GLN A 373 -7.80 1.36 -27.59
N ASN A 374 -8.05 0.34 -28.42
CA ASN A 374 -9.07 0.43 -29.47
C ASN A 374 -10.48 0.68 -28.92
N LEU A 375 -10.79 0.17 -27.72
CA LEU A 375 -12.08 0.33 -27.07
C LEU A 375 -12.27 1.67 -26.39
N ALA A 376 -11.22 2.17 -25.74
CA ALA A 376 -11.22 3.53 -25.20
C ALA A 376 -11.34 4.61 -26.30
N ALA A 377 -11.01 4.23 -27.53
CA ALA A 377 -11.04 5.04 -28.74
C ALA A 377 -12.38 5.01 -29.50
N GLN A 378 -13.47 4.48 -28.94
CA GLN A 378 -14.81 4.51 -29.55
C GLN A 378 -15.75 5.50 -28.83
N GLU A 379 -16.50 6.32 -29.58
CA GLU A 379 -17.45 7.30 -29.02
C GLU A 379 -18.75 6.66 -28.51
N ASN A 380 -19.19 5.59 -29.19
CA ASN A 380 -20.34 4.77 -28.79
C ASN A 380 -19.82 3.42 -28.32
N LEU A 381 -20.07 3.14 -27.04
CA LEU A 381 -19.70 1.88 -26.41
C LEU A 381 -20.78 0.85 -26.74
N TYR A 382 -20.44 -0.10 -27.62
CA TYR A 382 -21.28 -1.25 -27.88
C TYR A 382 -20.63 -2.51 -27.28
N PRO A 383 -21.38 -3.39 -26.59
CA PRO A 383 -20.80 -4.50 -25.84
C PRO A 383 -20.14 -5.61 -26.68
N SER A 384 -20.07 -5.54 -28.01
CA SER A 384 -19.60 -6.67 -28.82
C SER A 384 -18.07 -6.87 -28.78
N PHE A 385 -17.54 -7.40 -27.68
CA PHE A 385 -16.13 -7.73 -27.51
C PHE A 385 -15.79 -9.13 -28.05
N LYS A 386 -14.65 -9.25 -28.75
CA LYS A 386 -14.12 -10.53 -29.24
C LYS A 386 -13.32 -11.31 -28.19
N ASN A 387 -12.72 -10.64 -27.18
CA ASN A 387 -11.82 -11.25 -26.18
C ASN A 387 -12.12 -10.84 -24.72
N ASP A 388 -11.92 -11.76 -23.78
CA ASP A 388 -12.23 -11.60 -22.33
C ASP A 388 -11.44 -10.49 -21.62
N LEU A 389 -10.22 -10.18 -22.07
CA LEU A 389 -9.38 -9.12 -21.48
C LEU A 389 -9.95 -7.71 -21.72
N GLN A 390 -10.61 -7.51 -22.86
CA GLN A 390 -11.25 -6.24 -23.22
C GLN A 390 -12.48 -5.95 -22.35
N ASP A 391 -13.29 -6.99 -22.16
CA ASP A 391 -14.48 -6.98 -21.30
C ASP A 391 -14.09 -6.68 -19.84
N PHE A 392 -12.99 -7.27 -19.36
CA PHE A 392 -12.43 -7.01 -18.02
C PHE A 392 -12.01 -5.54 -17.80
N VAL A 393 -11.31 -4.93 -18.75
CA VAL A 393 -10.81 -3.55 -18.60
C VAL A 393 -11.92 -2.50 -18.73
N TYR A 394 -12.92 -2.75 -19.59
CA TYR A 394 -14.12 -1.92 -19.64
C TYR A 394 -14.83 -1.91 -18.29
N ARG A 395 -15.10 -3.11 -17.75
CA ARG A 395 -15.75 -3.29 -16.44
C ARG A 395 -15.02 -2.58 -15.31
N LEU A 396 -13.69 -2.63 -15.27
CA LEU A 396 -12.89 -1.91 -14.25
C LEU A 396 -13.14 -0.40 -14.23
N ARG A 397 -13.28 0.24 -15.40
CA ARG A 397 -13.56 1.68 -15.49
C ARG A 397 -14.97 2.02 -15.00
N THR A 398 -15.96 1.24 -15.42
CA THR A 398 -17.36 1.42 -15.02
C THR A 398 -17.54 1.17 -13.52
N TYR A 399 -16.88 0.15 -12.98
CA TYR A 399 -16.93 -0.21 -11.57
C TYR A 399 -16.36 0.89 -10.69
N ARG A 400 -15.29 1.58 -11.09
CA ARG A 400 -14.77 2.72 -10.30
C ARG A 400 -15.75 3.88 -10.20
N LYS A 401 -16.44 4.19 -11.30
CA LYS A 401 -17.49 5.23 -11.29
C LYS A 401 -18.62 4.84 -10.33
N ARG A 402 -19.08 3.58 -10.41
CA ARG A 402 -20.14 3.06 -9.52
C ARG A 402 -19.71 3.04 -8.06
N TYR A 403 -18.50 2.58 -7.75
CA TYR A 403 -17.95 2.63 -6.39
C TYR A 403 -18.02 4.03 -5.78
N ASN A 404 -17.51 5.04 -6.50
CA ASN A 404 -17.54 6.42 -6.01
C ASN A 404 -18.97 6.94 -5.84
N HIS A 405 -19.87 6.64 -6.79
CA HIS A 405 -21.26 7.03 -6.72
C HIS A 405 -21.96 6.45 -5.48
N HIS A 406 -21.89 5.13 -5.27
CA HIS A 406 -22.52 4.46 -4.13
C HIS A 406 -21.94 4.91 -2.80
N LYS A 407 -20.63 5.23 -2.73
CA LYS A 407 -20.03 5.79 -1.52
C LYS A 407 -20.60 7.17 -1.18
N ILE A 408 -20.71 8.06 -2.17
CA ILE A 408 -21.30 9.40 -1.98
C ILE A 408 -22.75 9.29 -1.52
N GLU A 409 -23.51 8.37 -2.11
CA GLU A 409 -24.91 8.14 -1.75
C GLU A 409 -25.05 7.54 -0.35
N ALA A 410 -24.21 6.59 0.04
CA ALA A 410 -24.18 6.05 1.40
C ALA A 410 -23.92 7.14 2.45
N ASP A 411 -22.90 8.00 2.22
CA ASP A 411 -22.59 9.14 3.09
C ASP A 411 -23.77 10.13 3.18
N ARG A 412 -24.53 10.30 2.08
CA ARG A 412 -25.71 11.16 2.03
C ARG A 412 -26.82 10.62 2.94
N PHE A 413 -27.13 9.33 2.86
CA PHE A 413 -28.15 8.71 3.71
C PHE A 413 -27.71 8.61 5.16
N GLU A 414 -26.42 8.39 5.44
CA GLU A 414 -25.89 8.44 6.81
C GLU A 414 -26.14 9.80 7.47
N LYS A 415 -25.95 10.90 6.72
CA LYS A 415 -26.27 12.26 7.22
C LYS A 415 -27.76 12.41 7.55
N TYR A 416 -28.66 11.87 6.74
CA TYR A 416 -30.10 11.89 7.04
C TYR A 416 -30.44 11.10 8.31
N ILE A 417 -29.84 9.93 8.49
CA ILE A 417 -30.01 9.09 9.70
C ILE A 417 -29.52 9.84 10.94
N ARG A 418 -28.30 10.39 10.92
CA ARG A 418 -27.73 11.15 12.05
C ARG A 418 -28.55 12.38 12.39
N ASN A 419 -29.08 13.09 11.39
CA ASN A 419 -29.95 14.23 11.61
C ASN A 419 -31.28 13.81 12.26
N TYR A 420 -31.90 12.74 11.78
CA TYR A 420 -33.11 12.19 12.39
C TYR A 420 -32.89 11.78 13.85
N GLU A 421 -31.81 11.06 14.15
CA GLU A 421 -31.49 10.61 15.51
C GLU A 421 -31.25 11.79 16.46
N ARG A 422 -30.58 12.84 15.99
CA ARG A 422 -30.39 14.08 16.76
C ARG A 422 -31.72 14.77 17.06
N GLU A 423 -32.55 14.98 16.04
CA GLU A 423 -33.84 15.65 16.21
C GLU A 423 -34.80 14.83 17.07
N ARG A 424 -34.70 13.49 17.03
CA ARG A 424 -35.48 12.60 17.91
C ARG A 424 -35.10 12.77 19.37
N VAL A 425 -33.80 12.86 19.68
CA VAL A 425 -33.32 13.17 21.04
C VAL A 425 -33.78 14.55 21.49
N ASN A 426 -33.84 15.52 20.58
CA ASN A 426 -34.33 16.87 20.86
C ASN A 426 -35.86 16.97 20.96
N GLY A 427 -36.61 15.90 20.68
CA GLY A 427 -38.08 15.88 20.72
C GLY A 427 -38.76 16.57 19.53
N ASN A 428 -38.03 16.83 18.44
CA ASN A 428 -38.52 17.55 17.26
C ASN A 428 -39.06 16.62 16.15
N VAL A 429 -39.31 15.35 16.46
CA VAL A 429 -39.61 14.30 15.49
C VAL A 429 -40.90 13.60 15.88
N SER A 430 -41.84 13.47 14.93
CA SER A 430 -43.07 12.69 15.12
C SER A 430 -42.76 11.19 15.06
N ASP A 431 -43.44 10.37 15.86
CA ASP A 431 -43.27 8.91 15.84
C ASP A 431 -43.57 8.31 14.46
N ASP A 432 -44.53 8.86 13.71
CA ASP A 432 -44.91 8.40 12.37
C ASP A 432 -43.79 8.64 11.33
N SER A 433 -42.89 9.60 11.58
CA SER A 433 -41.76 9.88 10.69
C SER A 433 -40.68 8.78 10.71
N TYR A 434 -40.83 7.77 11.57
CA TYR A 434 -40.01 6.56 11.56
C TYR A 434 -40.03 5.83 10.21
N MET A 435 -41.09 6.00 9.41
CA MET A 435 -41.17 5.45 8.05
C MET A 435 -40.07 5.98 7.13
N LEU A 436 -39.77 7.29 7.21
CA LEU A 436 -38.64 7.89 6.49
C LEU A 436 -37.29 7.40 7.00
N TYR A 437 -37.15 7.28 8.32
CA TYR A 437 -35.94 6.73 8.94
C TYR A 437 -35.68 5.28 8.51
N GLY A 438 -36.73 4.47 8.43
CA GLY A 438 -36.67 3.09 7.94
C GLY A 438 -36.15 3.02 6.51
N TYR A 439 -36.66 3.87 5.61
CA TYR A 439 -36.15 3.98 4.25
C TYR A 439 -34.69 4.42 4.19
N PHE A 440 -34.30 5.47 4.93
CA PHE A 440 -32.90 5.94 4.93
C PHE A 440 -31.92 4.86 5.37
N LYS A 441 -32.27 4.04 6.37
CA LYS A 441 -31.46 2.90 6.79
C LYS A 441 -31.31 1.84 5.71
N VAL A 442 -32.41 1.45 5.08
CA VAL A 442 -32.38 0.46 3.99
C VAL A 442 -31.57 0.97 2.81
N GLU A 443 -31.70 2.25 2.47
CA GLU A 443 -30.98 2.85 1.35
C GLU A 443 -29.48 3.02 1.67
N GLN A 444 -29.10 3.49 2.87
CA GLN A 444 -27.70 3.53 3.28
C GLN A 444 -27.07 2.13 3.20
N GLU A 445 -27.74 1.12 3.73
CA GLU A 445 -27.25 -0.27 3.71
C GLU A 445 -27.07 -0.79 2.28
N TYR A 446 -28.05 -0.53 1.40
CA TYR A 446 -27.98 -0.89 -0.01
C TYR A 446 -26.78 -0.24 -0.71
N GLN A 447 -26.60 1.07 -0.52
CA GLN A 447 -25.51 1.83 -1.13
C GLN A 447 -24.14 1.37 -0.59
N ASP A 448 -24.03 1.08 0.72
CA ASP A 448 -22.83 0.47 1.32
C ASP A 448 -22.51 -0.89 0.67
N MET A 449 -23.51 -1.76 0.52
CA MET A 449 -23.34 -3.09 -0.09
C MET A 449 -22.86 -3.00 -1.54
N LEU A 450 -23.36 -2.01 -2.31
CA LEU A 450 -22.91 -1.78 -3.68
C LEU A 450 -21.51 -1.18 -3.75
N ALA A 451 -21.19 -0.23 -2.87
CA ALA A 451 -19.83 0.27 -2.74
C ALA A 451 -18.86 -0.89 -2.47
N GLU A 452 -19.18 -1.81 -1.56
CA GLU A 452 -18.34 -2.98 -1.31
C GLU A 452 -18.28 -3.96 -2.49
N LYS A 453 -19.41 -4.22 -3.18
CA LYS A 453 -19.45 -5.03 -4.40
C LYS A 453 -18.44 -4.51 -5.43
N TYR A 454 -18.44 -3.20 -5.69
CA TYR A 454 -17.57 -2.60 -6.68
C TYR A 454 -16.14 -2.43 -6.18
N ALA A 455 -15.94 -2.13 -4.90
CA ALA A 455 -14.63 -2.10 -4.26
C ALA A 455 -13.90 -3.44 -4.44
N TYR A 456 -14.63 -4.57 -4.39
CA TYR A 456 -14.07 -5.91 -4.64
C TYR A 456 -13.31 -6.01 -5.97
N PHE A 457 -13.79 -5.33 -7.01
CA PHE A 457 -13.17 -5.35 -8.34
C PHE A 457 -12.07 -4.29 -8.52
N ILE A 458 -12.03 -3.25 -7.67
CA ILE A 458 -11.09 -2.11 -7.78
C ILE A 458 -9.91 -2.23 -6.79
N LYS A 459 -9.77 -3.38 -6.12
CA LYS A 459 -8.82 -3.63 -5.01
C LYS A 459 -7.34 -3.30 -5.25
N THR A 460 -6.94 -2.91 -6.47
CA THR A 460 -5.57 -2.67 -6.91
C THR A 460 -5.01 -1.27 -6.62
N ASP A 461 -5.83 -0.28 -6.21
CA ASP A 461 -5.40 1.14 -6.02
C ASP A 461 -5.23 1.57 -4.54
N ILE A 462 -5.15 0.64 -3.59
CA ILE A 462 -4.92 1.00 -2.17
C ILE A 462 -3.43 1.11 -1.87
N PRO A 463 -2.92 2.24 -1.35
CA PRO A 463 -1.52 2.40 -1.00
C PRO A 463 -1.23 1.75 0.37
N VAL A 464 -1.42 0.42 0.46
CA VAL A 464 -1.20 -0.38 1.69
C VAL A 464 0.18 -0.11 2.27
N ASP A 465 1.19 -0.01 1.40
CA ASP A 465 2.58 0.32 1.74
C ASP A 465 2.72 1.67 2.46
N ARG A 466 1.98 2.69 2.04
CA ARG A 466 1.98 4.02 2.68
C ARG A 466 1.31 3.95 4.04
N LEU A 467 0.17 3.26 4.13
CA LEU A 467 -0.57 3.12 5.38
C LEU A 467 0.22 2.29 6.42
N ALA A 468 0.94 1.26 5.97
CA ALA A 468 1.82 0.47 6.82
C ALA A 468 3.00 1.31 7.36
N LEU A 469 3.61 2.16 6.52
CA LEU A 469 4.67 3.06 6.94
C LEU A 469 4.18 4.06 8.00
N GLU A 470 3.04 4.70 7.76
CA GLU A 470 2.44 5.65 8.69
C GLU A 470 2.08 5.00 10.03
N TYR A 471 1.59 3.76 10.03
CA TYR A 471 1.40 3.01 11.27
C TYR A 471 2.71 2.73 12.01
N VAL A 472 3.79 2.38 11.30
CA VAL A 472 5.09 2.15 11.94
C VAL A 472 5.59 3.42 12.62
N GLU A 473 5.43 4.58 11.98
CA GLU A 473 5.75 5.88 12.58
C GLU A 473 4.88 6.16 13.82
N LEU A 474 3.58 5.90 13.76
CA LEU A 474 2.66 6.01 14.90
C LEU A 474 3.05 5.07 16.05
N SER A 475 3.40 3.83 15.75
CA SER A 475 3.83 2.83 16.74
C SER A 475 5.14 3.22 17.41
N GLN A 476 6.10 3.79 16.67
CA GLN A 476 7.32 4.36 17.25
C GLN A 476 7.03 5.55 18.17
N ARG A 477 6.09 6.45 17.82
CA ARG A 477 5.65 7.52 18.72
C ARG A 477 5.01 6.96 19.99
N GLY A 478 4.18 5.93 19.87
CA GLY A 478 3.57 5.22 21.00
C GLY A 478 4.61 4.59 21.94
N ARG A 479 5.61 3.89 21.39
CA ARG A 479 6.73 3.33 22.17
C ARG A 479 7.53 4.39 22.89
N ARG A 480 7.90 5.49 22.22
CA ARG A 480 8.59 6.62 22.85
C ARG A 480 7.77 7.22 24.00
N LEU A 481 6.46 7.40 23.81
CA LEU A 481 5.56 7.88 24.87
C LEU A 481 5.52 6.92 26.06
N HIS A 482 5.48 5.61 25.82
CA HIS A 482 5.53 4.61 26.88
C HIS A 482 6.87 4.66 27.65
N SER A 483 8.01 4.70 26.95
CA SER A 483 9.33 4.87 27.57
C SER A 483 9.43 6.16 28.39
N MET A 484 8.83 7.26 27.93
CA MET A 484 8.76 8.51 28.69
C MET A 484 7.95 8.39 29.99
N ILE A 485 6.88 7.58 29.98
CA ILE A 485 6.09 7.30 31.19
C ILE A 485 6.91 6.44 32.16
N LEU A 486 7.57 5.38 31.65
CA LEU A 486 8.40 4.48 32.47
C LEU A 486 9.53 5.20 33.18
N ILE A 487 10.29 6.05 32.49
CA ILE A 487 11.37 6.84 33.11
C ILE A 487 10.84 7.84 34.14
N TYR A 488 9.64 8.41 33.93
CA TYR A 488 9.03 9.34 34.89
C TYR A 488 8.54 8.65 36.18
N GLU A 489 8.10 7.39 36.04
CA GLU A 489 7.66 6.52 37.14
C GLU A 489 8.82 5.81 37.85
N ASP A 490 10.00 5.73 37.21
CA ASP A 490 11.21 5.17 37.81
C ASP A 490 11.71 6.07 38.96
N GLY A 491 11.39 5.66 40.18
CA GLY A 491 11.75 6.37 41.40
C GLY A 491 13.27 6.46 41.66
N SER A 492 14.10 5.70 40.94
CA SER A 492 15.56 5.81 41.05
C SER A 492 16.09 7.08 40.35
N VAL A 493 15.45 7.51 39.26
CA VAL A 493 15.90 8.65 38.44
C VAL A 493 15.81 9.97 39.22
N ARG A 494 14.81 10.12 40.08
CA ARG A 494 14.63 11.31 40.93
C ARG A 494 15.72 11.51 41.98
N LYS A 495 16.55 10.49 42.22
CA LYS A 495 17.64 10.51 43.21
C LYS A 495 19.01 10.69 42.56
N MET A 496 19.07 10.72 41.22
CA MET A 496 20.30 10.91 40.45
C MET A 496 20.59 12.40 40.28
N GLU A 497 21.85 12.73 40.01
CA GLU A 497 22.20 14.07 39.52
C GLU A 497 21.65 14.29 38.10
N ALA A 498 21.39 15.55 37.73
CA ALA A 498 20.69 15.88 36.48
C ALA A 498 21.38 15.30 35.21
N ASP A 499 22.71 15.35 35.15
CA ASP A 499 23.48 14.80 34.03
C ASP A 499 23.49 13.28 34.01
N GLU A 500 23.52 12.65 35.18
CA GLU A 500 23.43 11.19 35.32
C GLU A 500 22.04 10.68 34.94
N ALA A 501 20.98 11.40 35.32
CA ALA A 501 19.61 11.11 34.93
C ALA A 501 19.40 11.22 33.41
N GLU A 502 20.04 12.17 32.74
CA GLU A 502 20.02 12.29 31.28
C GLU A 502 20.72 11.10 30.61
N GLU A 503 21.91 10.73 31.10
CA GLU A 503 22.66 9.61 30.55
C GLU A 503 21.96 8.26 30.79
N TYR A 504 21.38 8.08 31.98
CA TYR A 504 20.58 6.91 32.35
C TYR A 504 19.32 6.80 31.50
N GLY A 505 18.60 7.90 31.30
CA GLY A 505 17.41 7.95 30.45
C GLY A 505 17.70 7.57 29.01
N ARG A 506 18.82 8.03 28.46
CA ARG A 506 19.27 7.65 27.12
C ARG A 506 19.69 6.17 27.02
N LYS A 507 20.47 5.68 27.99
CA LYS A 507 20.99 4.30 27.94
C LYS A 507 19.93 3.23 28.20
N LYS A 508 19.00 3.48 29.12
CA LYS A 508 18.02 2.47 29.57
C LYS A 508 16.67 2.57 28.87
N TYR A 509 16.21 3.79 28.60
CA TYR A 509 14.85 4.03 28.09
C TYR A 509 14.82 4.64 26.67
N ASP A 510 15.97 4.99 26.10
CA ASP A 510 16.12 5.72 24.83
C ASP A 510 15.28 7.02 24.79
N VAL A 511 15.24 7.73 25.93
CA VAL A 511 14.47 8.97 26.08
C VAL A 511 15.37 10.11 26.52
N TYR A 512 15.34 11.19 25.74
CA TYR A 512 15.98 12.46 26.09
C TYR A 512 15.17 13.24 27.12
N GLY A 513 15.86 13.97 27.99
CA GLY A 513 15.24 14.85 28.99
C GLY A 513 15.11 14.22 30.37
N GLY A 514 15.90 13.19 30.68
CA GLY A 514 16.01 12.61 32.02
C GLY A 514 16.40 13.66 33.07
N ARG A 515 17.22 14.65 32.70
CA ARG A 515 17.55 15.79 33.59
C ARG A 515 16.32 16.56 34.09
N TYR A 516 15.29 16.69 33.25
CA TYR A 516 14.09 17.43 33.61
C TYR A 516 13.22 16.69 34.61
N ILE A 517 13.43 15.38 34.81
CA ILE A 517 12.77 14.63 35.89
C ILE A 517 13.33 15.05 37.26
N VAL A 518 14.58 15.49 37.31
CA VAL A 518 15.26 15.95 38.53
C VAL A 518 15.07 17.45 38.74
N GLU A 519 15.39 18.25 37.72
CA GLU A 519 15.43 19.72 37.83
C GLU A 519 14.04 20.38 37.72
N ALA A 520 13.16 19.86 36.87
CA ALA A 520 11.89 20.49 36.54
C ALA A 520 10.80 19.47 36.16
N PRO A 521 10.31 18.64 37.12
CA PRO A 521 9.43 17.50 36.84
C PRO A 521 8.15 17.88 36.09
N GLU A 522 7.63 19.09 36.34
CA GLU A 522 6.42 19.61 35.69
C GLU A 522 6.62 19.84 34.17
N ILE A 523 7.82 20.21 33.73
CA ILE A 523 8.14 20.36 32.30
C ILE A 523 8.10 18.99 31.61
N PHE A 524 8.68 17.97 32.24
CA PHE A 524 8.68 16.62 31.70
C PHE A 524 7.27 16.02 31.66
N LYS A 525 6.48 16.23 32.73
CA LYS A 525 5.07 15.82 32.81
C LYS A 525 4.20 16.50 31.73
N GLU A 526 4.40 17.80 31.51
CA GLU A 526 3.70 18.53 30.45
C GLU A 526 4.13 18.05 29.05
N ARG A 527 5.40 17.67 28.88
CA ARG A 527 5.89 17.05 27.64
C ARG A 527 5.21 15.69 27.38
N ILE A 528 5.06 14.84 28.39
CA ILE A 528 4.27 13.60 28.29
C ILE A 528 2.84 13.91 27.87
N ARG A 529 2.19 14.90 28.51
CA ARG A 529 0.81 15.29 28.20
C ARG A 529 0.64 15.73 26.74
N ARG A 530 1.54 16.56 26.22
CA ARG A 530 1.52 17.01 24.82
C ARG A 530 1.75 15.86 23.84
N ASN A 531 2.74 15.00 24.08
CA ASN A 531 3.00 13.84 23.22
C ASN A 531 1.84 12.86 23.22
N LYS A 532 1.19 12.64 24.37
CA LYS A 532 -0.02 11.82 24.49
C LYS A 532 -1.18 12.41 23.68
N LYS A 533 -1.42 13.72 23.79
CA LYS A 533 -2.49 14.39 23.02
C LYS A 533 -2.26 14.25 21.51
N GLN A 534 -1.05 14.58 21.04
CA GLN A 534 -0.70 14.49 19.62
C GLN A 534 -0.84 13.06 19.10
N TYR A 535 -0.35 12.06 19.84
CA TYR A 535 -0.48 10.66 19.47
C TYR A 535 -1.94 10.22 19.29
N LEU A 536 -2.84 10.66 20.19
CA LEU A 536 -4.26 10.33 20.09
C LEU A 536 -4.93 10.99 18.88
N GLU A 537 -4.57 12.23 18.55
CA GLU A 537 -5.06 12.94 17.37
C GLU A 537 -4.57 12.24 16.07
N ASP A 538 -3.26 11.96 15.98
CA ASP A 538 -2.67 11.28 14.81
C ASP A 538 -3.26 9.87 14.62
N TYR A 539 -3.51 9.14 15.72
CA TYR A 539 -4.10 7.80 15.67
C TYR A 539 -5.56 7.85 15.21
N ALA A 540 -6.34 8.84 15.66
CA ALA A 540 -7.73 9.01 15.23
C ALA A 540 -7.84 9.38 13.74
N GLU A 541 -6.97 10.25 13.24
CA GLU A 541 -6.89 10.58 11.82
C GLU A 541 -6.54 9.36 10.97
N PHE A 542 -5.56 8.58 11.42
CA PHE A 542 -5.17 7.34 10.77
C PHE A 542 -6.32 6.32 10.69
N GLN A 543 -7.05 6.12 11.79
CA GLN A 543 -8.23 5.25 11.81
C GLN A 543 -9.34 5.74 10.87
N SER A 544 -9.66 7.04 10.89
CA SER A 544 -10.66 7.63 9.99
C SER A 544 -10.31 7.41 8.51
N ARG A 545 -9.01 7.46 8.16
CA ARG A 545 -8.56 7.15 6.81
C ARG A 545 -8.68 5.67 6.46
N LEU A 546 -8.36 4.75 7.37
CA LEU A 546 -8.58 3.32 7.16
C LEU A 546 -10.06 3.03 6.91
N ASP A 547 -10.95 3.59 7.72
CA ASP A 547 -12.40 3.47 7.57
C ASP A 547 -12.87 3.98 6.20
N SER A 548 -12.36 5.15 5.78
CA SER A 548 -12.68 5.73 4.48
C SER A 548 -12.26 4.84 3.30
N LEU A 549 -11.29 3.95 3.51
CA LEU A 549 -10.79 3.01 2.52
C LEU A 549 -11.35 1.59 2.71
N GLN A 550 -12.29 1.40 3.64
CA GLN A 550 -12.84 0.09 4.05
C GLN A 550 -11.73 -0.88 4.48
N LEU A 551 -10.74 -0.35 5.18
CA LEU A 551 -9.63 -1.10 5.71
C LEU A 551 -9.79 -1.21 7.22
N VAL A 552 -9.51 -2.39 7.75
CA VAL A 552 -9.23 -2.56 9.17
C VAL A 552 -7.76 -2.88 9.31
N MET A 553 -7.14 -2.24 10.28
CA MET A 553 -5.86 -2.69 10.75
C MET A 553 -6.09 -3.66 11.90
N THR A 554 -5.86 -4.93 11.62
CA THR A 554 -5.67 -5.95 12.66
C THR A 554 -4.20 -6.07 12.97
N LEU A 555 -3.86 -6.51 14.18
CA LEU A 555 -2.54 -7.04 14.44
C LEU A 555 -2.57 -8.50 14.02
N ASN A 556 -1.58 -8.93 13.25
CA ASN A 556 -1.33 -10.36 13.09
C ASN A 556 -0.99 -10.96 14.45
N ASP A 557 -1.01 -12.29 14.55
CA ASP A 557 -0.54 -13.02 15.74
C ASP A 557 0.84 -12.55 16.16
N ASP A 558 1.64 -12.08 15.20
CA ASP A 558 3.01 -11.62 15.34
C ASP A 558 3.19 -10.12 15.72
N GLY A 559 2.09 -9.39 15.98
CA GLY A 559 2.11 -7.97 16.37
C GLY A 559 2.35 -7.00 15.22
N SER A 560 2.55 -7.47 13.98
CA SER A 560 2.67 -6.60 12.80
C SER A 560 1.31 -6.03 12.38
N PRO A 561 1.27 -4.80 11.82
CA PRO A 561 0.05 -4.26 11.25
C PRO A 561 -0.37 -5.08 10.03
N HIS A 562 -1.48 -5.77 10.15
CA HIS A 562 -2.19 -6.37 9.05
C HIS A 562 -3.36 -5.48 8.65
N ILE A 563 -3.07 -4.58 7.72
CA ILE A 563 -4.10 -3.80 7.06
C ILE A 563 -4.77 -4.70 6.04
N ARG A 564 -5.99 -5.09 6.33
CA ARG A 564 -6.83 -5.87 5.43
C ARG A 564 -8.13 -5.13 5.17
N TYR A 565 -8.80 -5.50 4.10
CA TYR A 565 -10.16 -5.01 3.89
C TYR A 565 -11.04 -5.44 5.07
N HIS A 566 -11.73 -4.45 5.64
CA HIS A 566 -12.85 -4.71 6.51
C HIS A 566 -14.07 -4.93 5.62
N GLN A 567 -14.29 -6.19 5.26
CA GLN A 567 -15.51 -6.56 4.54
C GLN A 567 -16.68 -6.51 5.52
N LYS A 568 -17.53 -5.48 5.42
CA LYS A 568 -18.81 -5.44 6.16
C LYS A 568 -19.75 -6.51 5.61
N TYR A 569 -19.67 -6.80 4.32
CA TYR A 569 -20.45 -7.81 3.61
C TYR A 569 -19.54 -8.78 2.84
N LYS A 570 -19.90 -10.06 2.81
CA LYS A 570 -19.19 -11.04 1.97
C LYS A 570 -19.55 -10.81 0.51
N PHE A 571 -18.61 -11.06 -0.39
CA PHE A 571 -18.86 -10.86 -1.82
C PHE A 571 -20.01 -11.75 -2.32
N GLU A 572 -20.16 -12.96 -1.77
CA GLU A 572 -21.25 -13.88 -2.08
C GLU A 572 -22.63 -13.28 -1.82
N ASP A 573 -22.74 -12.39 -0.82
CA ASP A 573 -23.99 -11.77 -0.39
C ASP A 573 -24.34 -10.54 -1.26
N VAL A 574 -23.31 -9.86 -1.80
CA VAL A 574 -23.48 -8.62 -2.59
C VAL A 574 -23.33 -8.80 -4.10
N ARG A 575 -22.76 -9.91 -4.57
CA ARG A 575 -22.46 -10.14 -6.00
C ARG A 575 -23.70 -10.08 -6.91
N GLY A 576 -24.86 -10.41 -6.35
CA GLY A 576 -26.14 -10.39 -7.04
C GLY A 576 -26.91 -9.10 -6.92
N LEU A 577 -26.40 -8.08 -6.23
CA LEU A 577 -27.07 -6.79 -6.19
C LEU A 577 -26.85 -6.02 -7.49
N ASP A 578 -27.70 -5.03 -7.77
CA ASP A 578 -27.54 -4.12 -8.92
C ASP A 578 -27.53 -4.81 -10.29
N LEU A 579 -28.30 -5.90 -10.44
CA LEU A 579 -28.44 -6.61 -11.73
C LEU A 579 -29.12 -5.76 -12.80
N HIS A 580 -29.94 -4.79 -12.40
CA HIS A 580 -30.66 -3.91 -13.30
C HIS A 580 -29.75 -2.92 -14.03
N GLU A 581 -28.65 -2.50 -13.41
CA GLU A 581 -27.59 -1.68 -14.02
C GLU A 581 -26.60 -2.50 -14.85
N LEU A 582 -26.45 -3.80 -14.58
CA LEU A 582 -25.50 -4.64 -15.31
C LEU A 582 -25.90 -4.90 -16.77
N LYS A 583 -27.17 -4.68 -17.14
CA LYS A 583 -27.67 -4.87 -18.51
C LYS A 583 -26.86 -4.10 -19.56
N SER A 584 -26.25 -2.96 -19.19
CA SER A 584 -25.37 -2.16 -20.06
C SER A 584 -23.95 -2.71 -20.21
N ASP A 585 -23.53 -3.60 -19.31
CA ASP A 585 -22.13 -3.99 -19.16
C ASP A 585 -21.81 -5.33 -19.82
N ILE A 586 -22.82 -6.02 -20.34
CA ILE A 586 -22.71 -7.41 -20.78
C ILE A 586 -23.24 -7.57 -22.18
N ASN A 587 -22.60 -8.47 -22.93
CA ASN A 587 -22.84 -8.70 -24.35
C ASN A 587 -23.44 -10.06 -24.69
N LYS A 588 -23.72 -10.85 -23.65
CA LYS A 588 -24.34 -12.16 -23.72
C LYS A 588 -25.39 -12.27 -22.60
N PRO A 589 -26.47 -13.03 -22.80
CA PRO A 589 -27.43 -13.32 -21.74
C PRO A 589 -26.70 -13.93 -20.55
N LEU A 590 -26.79 -13.29 -19.38
CA LEU A 590 -26.19 -13.85 -18.17
C LEU A 590 -27.14 -14.84 -17.53
N LYS A 591 -26.61 -16.05 -17.31
CA LYS A 591 -27.22 -17.03 -16.43
C LYS A 591 -26.63 -16.86 -15.04
N PHE A 592 -27.47 -16.43 -14.11
CA PHE A 592 -27.13 -16.33 -12.70
C PHE A 592 -27.53 -17.61 -11.97
N SER A 593 -26.74 -18.02 -10.97
CA SER A 593 -27.16 -19.09 -10.05
C SER A 593 -28.38 -18.65 -9.24
N ASP A 594 -29.17 -19.61 -8.74
CA ASP A 594 -30.38 -19.31 -7.96
C ASP A 594 -30.07 -18.45 -6.73
N SER A 595 -28.94 -18.70 -6.05
CA SER A 595 -28.48 -17.89 -4.92
C SER A 595 -28.25 -16.41 -5.26
N VAL A 596 -27.79 -16.09 -6.47
CA VAL A 596 -27.57 -14.71 -6.91
C VAL A 596 -28.90 -14.01 -7.21
N ARG A 597 -29.84 -14.76 -7.80
CA ARG A 597 -31.19 -14.28 -8.09
C ARG A 597 -31.97 -14.01 -6.81
N GLU A 598 -31.91 -14.94 -5.86
CA GLU A 598 -32.57 -14.80 -4.55
C GLU A 598 -32.04 -13.60 -3.77
N ALA A 599 -30.72 -13.38 -3.75
CA ALA A 599 -30.12 -12.20 -3.12
C ALA A 599 -30.65 -10.88 -3.70
N TYR A 600 -30.72 -10.79 -5.04
CA TYR A 600 -31.30 -9.62 -5.72
C TYR A 600 -32.77 -9.41 -5.36
N ILE A 601 -33.58 -10.47 -5.45
CA ILE A 601 -35.03 -10.45 -5.19
C ILE A 601 -35.31 -10.01 -3.75
N CYS A 602 -34.56 -10.56 -2.78
CA CYS A 602 -34.73 -10.23 -1.37
C CYS A 602 -34.44 -8.74 -1.12
N MET A 603 -33.31 -8.24 -1.63
CA MET A 603 -32.94 -6.84 -1.48
C MET A 603 -33.91 -5.90 -2.22
N ALA A 604 -34.35 -6.28 -3.42
CA ALA A 604 -35.35 -5.52 -4.19
C ALA A 604 -36.65 -5.37 -3.41
N LYS A 605 -37.22 -6.47 -2.89
CA LYS A 605 -38.44 -6.44 -2.07
C LYS A 605 -38.30 -5.50 -0.87
N ARG A 606 -37.19 -5.62 -0.14
CA ARG A 606 -36.92 -4.80 1.04
C ARG A 606 -36.79 -3.31 0.70
N ARG A 607 -36.01 -2.97 -0.33
CA ARG A 607 -35.78 -1.59 -0.77
C ARG A 607 -37.04 -0.94 -1.30
N ILE A 608 -37.75 -1.65 -2.19
CA ILE A 608 -39.02 -1.20 -2.79
C ILE A 608 -40.08 -0.97 -1.70
N SER A 609 -40.26 -1.92 -0.77
CA SER A 609 -41.24 -1.76 0.30
C SER A 609 -40.92 -0.58 1.22
N ALA A 610 -39.66 -0.35 1.55
CA ALA A 610 -39.26 0.78 2.38
C ALA A 610 -39.49 2.12 1.66
N TYR A 611 -39.21 2.18 0.37
CA TYR A 611 -39.48 3.34 -0.48
C TYR A 611 -40.98 3.63 -0.60
N ASP A 612 -41.80 2.63 -0.88
CA ASP A 612 -43.25 2.79 -1.04
C ASP A 612 -43.87 3.33 0.26
N VAL A 613 -43.50 2.77 1.42
CA VAL A 613 -43.95 3.24 2.74
C VAL A 613 -43.50 4.66 3.06
N ALA A 614 -42.26 5.03 2.69
CA ALA A 614 -41.78 6.40 2.85
C ALA A 614 -42.51 7.39 1.94
N CYS A 615 -42.83 6.99 0.71
CA CYS A 615 -43.60 7.79 -0.23
C CYS A 615 -45.03 8.04 0.26
N ASP A 616 -45.70 7.00 0.76
CA ASP A 616 -47.06 7.10 1.33
C ASP A 616 -47.09 8.06 2.53
N TYR A 617 -46.07 8.00 3.40
CA TYR A 617 -45.92 8.94 4.52
C TYR A 617 -45.74 10.39 4.04
N LEU A 618 -44.90 10.63 3.02
CA LEU A 618 -44.67 11.97 2.49
C LEU A 618 -45.93 12.55 1.84
N ASP A 619 -46.71 11.75 1.12
CA ASP A 619 -47.99 12.18 0.56
C ASP A 619 -49.00 12.48 1.65
N GLY A 620 -49.14 11.57 2.64
CA GLY A 620 -50.07 11.70 3.75
C GLY A 620 -49.78 12.92 4.64
N THR A 621 -48.52 13.37 4.69
CA THR A 621 -48.09 14.54 5.49
C THR A 621 -47.93 15.81 4.67
N GLY A 622 -48.30 15.81 3.38
CA GLY A 622 -48.24 17.00 2.52
C GLY A 622 -46.82 17.45 2.16
N GLN A 623 -45.86 16.53 2.11
CA GLN A 623 -44.45 16.78 1.75
C GLN A 623 -43.99 16.05 0.47
N PRO A 624 -44.80 15.97 -0.61
CA PRO A 624 -44.47 15.18 -1.80
C PRO A 624 -43.18 15.67 -2.51
N GLN A 625 -42.82 16.95 -2.39
CA GLN A 625 -41.60 17.54 -2.95
C GLN A 625 -40.31 16.91 -2.42
N MET A 626 -40.36 16.23 -1.26
CA MET A 626 -39.19 15.52 -0.73
C MET A 626 -38.84 14.27 -1.54
N LYS A 627 -39.78 13.75 -2.34
CA LYS A 627 -39.55 12.59 -3.22
C LYS A 627 -38.54 12.89 -4.33
N ASP A 628 -38.39 14.14 -4.74
CA ASP A 628 -37.41 14.57 -5.75
C ASP A 628 -35.96 14.35 -5.29
N LYS A 629 -35.74 14.18 -3.99
CA LYS A 629 -34.43 13.86 -3.41
C LYS A 629 -34.11 12.36 -3.47
N PHE A 630 -35.07 11.52 -3.82
CA PHE A 630 -34.92 10.07 -3.91
C PHE A 630 -34.68 9.63 -5.37
N ASP A 631 -33.90 8.57 -5.57
CA ASP A 631 -33.66 8.01 -6.90
C ASP A 631 -34.81 7.08 -7.31
N SER A 632 -35.96 7.68 -7.59
CA SER A 632 -37.16 6.96 -8.04
C SER A 632 -36.94 6.21 -9.35
N GLY A 633 -36.05 6.70 -10.22
CA GLY A 633 -35.72 6.06 -11.49
C GLY A 633 -35.02 4.71 -11.30
N ASP A 634 -34.00 4.67 -10.45
CA ASP A 634 -33.28 3.44 -10.12
C ASP A 634 -34.18 2.39 -9.44
N ILE A 635 -35.06 2.83 -8.51
CA ILE A 635 -36.00 1.93 -7.83
C ILE A 635 -37.02 1.33 -8.81
N GLU A 636 -37.52 2.10 -9.77
CA GLU A 636 -38.43 1.57 -10.79
C GLU A 636 -37.73 0.61 -11.77
N LEU A 637 -36.45 0.87 -12.10
CA LEU A 637 -35.65 -0.05 -12.91
C LEU A 637 -35.39 -1.37 -12.15
N MET A 638 -35.14 -1.28 -10.84
CA MET A 638 -35.04 -2.41 -9.95
C MET A 638 -36.37 -3.18 -9.87
N ARG A 639 -37.51 -2.49 -9.75
CA ARG A 639 -38.86 -3.09 -9.70
C ARG A 639 -39.18 -3.87 -10.98
N ARG A 640 -38.79 -3.36 -12.16
CA ARG A 640 -38.96 -4.08 -13.44
C ARG A 640 -38.09 -5.33 -13.49
N THR A 641 -36.80 -5.20 -13.20
CA THR A 641 -35.86 -6.33 -13.23
C THR A 641 -36.21 -7.41 -12.20
N TYR A 642 -36.72 -6.99 -11.03
CA TYR A 642 -37.28 -7.87 -10.02
C TYR A 642 -38.43 -8.74 -10.58
N LYS A 643 -39.40 -8.13 -11.27
CA LYS A 643 -40.52 -8.84 -11.90
C LYS A 643 -40.06 -9.80 -12.99
N ASP A 644 -39.10 -9.37 -13.81
CA ASP A 644 -38.51 -10.20 -14.86
C ASP A 644 -37.88 -11.47 -14.28
N LEU A 645 -37.09 -11.32 -13.20
CA LEU A 645 -36.41 -12.44 -12.54
C LEU A 645 -37.38 -13.37 -11.80
N GLU A 646 -38.45 -12.84 -11.19
CA GLU A 646 -39.50 -13.65 -10.55
C GLU A 646 -40.30 -14.46 -11.58
N ALA A 647 -40.48 -13.94 -12.79
CA ALA A 647 -41.09 -14.65 -13.92
C ALA A 647 -40.16 -15.69 -14.58
N GLY A 648 -38.91 -15.82 -14.12
CA GLY A 648 -37.93 -16.74 -14.69
C GLY A 648 -37.28 -16.25 -15.99
N SER A 649 -37.48 -14.99 -16.38
CA SER A 649 -36.86 -14.39 -17.56
C SER A 649 -35.34 -14.26 -17.36
N GLN A 650 -34.59 -14.48 -18.43
CA GLN A 650 -33.16 -14.19 -18.44
C GLN A 650 -32.95 -12.69 -18.57
N ILE A 651 -31.86 -12.19 -17.97
CA ILE A 651 -31.42 -10.82 -18.19
C ILE A 651 -30.73 -10.80 -19.56
N GLU A 652 -31.50 -10.35 -20.55
CA GLU A 652 -31.00 -10.14 -21.90
C GLU A 652 -30.08 -8.90 -21.93
N PRO A 653 -28.94 -8.97 -22.63
CA PRO A 653 -28.08 -7.82 -22.83
C PRO A 653 -28.83 -6.78 -23.67
N VAL A 654 -28.50 -5.50 -23.49
CA VAL A 654 -28.96 -4.49 -24.45
C VAL A 654 -28.34 -4.83 -25.80
N GLN A 655 -29.16 -5.28 -26.76
CA GLN A 655 -28.70 -5.58 -28.10
C GLN A 655 -28.31 -4.28 -28.81
N HIS A 656 -27.04 -4.21 -29.19
CA HIS A 656 -26.52 -3.14 -30.02
C HIS A 656 -25.95 -3.74 -31.32
N PRO A 657 -26.11 -3.07 -32.47
CA PRO A 657 -25.51 -3.53 -33.72
C PRO A 657 -24.00 -3.67 -33.56
N ALA A 658 -23.45 -4.77 -34.08
CA ALA A 658 -22.02 -5.06 -34.01
C ALA A 658 -21.27 -4.16 -35.00
N ASP A 659 -20.76 -3.04 -34.53
CA ASP A 659 -19.73 -2.31 -35.27
C ASP A 659 -18.40 -3.06 -35.09
N GLU A 660 -17.72 -3.38 -36.20
CA GLU A 660 -16.38 -3.99 -36.14
C GLU A 660 -15.41 -3.04 -35.42
N ILE A 661 -14.76 -3.52 -34.36
CA ILE A 661 -13.70 -2.75 -33.69
C ILE A 661 -12.57 -2.53 -34.70
N GLU A 662 -12.46 -1.29 -35.18
CA GLU A 662 -11.39 -0.85 -36.06
C GLU A 662 -10.05 -1.03 -35.36
N GLN A 663 -9.15 -1.83 -35.95
CA GLN A 663 -7.83 -2.07 -35.39
C GLN A 663 -6.95 -0.84 -35.66
N ARG A 664 -6.74 -0.02 -34.64
CA ARG A 664 -5.94 1.20 -34.75
C ARG A 664 -4.48 0.95 -34.42
N SER A 665 -3.67 1.95 -34.73
CA SER A 665 -2.23 1.98 -34.50
C SER A 665 -1.92 2.91 -33.33
N THR A 666 -0.90 2.58 -32.54
CA THR A 666 -0.43 3.43 -31.44
C THR A 666 1.08 3.28 -31.26
N ILE A 667 1.65 4.01 -30.30
CA ILE A 667 3.06 3.95 -29.91
C ILE A 667 3.18 3.74 -28.40
N MET A 668 4.24 3.09 -27.94
CA MET A 668 4.58 3.10 -26.51
C MET A 668 5.14 4.47 -26.16
N LEU A 669 4.38 5.23 -25.40
CA LEU A 669 4.86 6.47 -24.81
C LEU A 669 5.71 6.14 -23.57
N ASP A 670 6.92 6.69 -23.52
CA ASP A 670 7.81 6.55 -22.38
C ASP A 670 7.57 7.66 -21.33
N ARG A 671 8.24 7.53 -20.18
CA ARG A 671 8.19 8.53 -19.11
C ARG A 671 8.68 9.91 -19.55
N ASN A 672 9.62 9.96 -20.49
CA ASN A 672 10.20 11.21 -20.97
C ASN A 672 9.15 11.99 -21.78
N THR A 673 8.39 11.32 -22.65
CA THR A 673 7.30 11.95 -23.40
C THR A 673 6.20 12.47 -22.49
N HIS A 674 5.81 11.71 -21.44
CA HIS A 674 4.83 12.22 -20.47
C HIS A 674 5.35 13.43 -19.69
N MET A 675 6.62 13.41 -19.26
CA MET A 675 7.23 14.57 -18.62
C MET A 675 7.30 15.77 -19.56
N LYS A 676 7.65 15.59 -20.84
CA LYS A 676 7.60 16.65 -21.85
C LYS A 676 6.19 17.22 -22.00
N ILE A 677 5.15 16.38 -22.07
CA ILE A 677 3.76 16.83 -22.20
C ILE A 677 3.36 17.65 -20.97
N ARG A 678 3.69 17.14 -19.78
CA ARG A 678 3.44 17.83 -18.52
C ARG A 678 4.17 19.17 -18.47
N ASP A 679 5.45 19.16 -18.71
CA ASP A 679 6.29 20.35 -18.62
C ASP A 679 5.89 21.37 -19.68
N ALA A 680 5.48 20.97 -20.88
CA ALA A 680 4.94 21.90 -21.88
C ALA A 680 3.64 22.56 -21.44
N VAL A 681 2.65 21.77 -20.99
CA VAL A 681 1.35 22.30 -20.52
C VAL A 681 1.52 23.24 -19.33
N TYR A 682 2.43 22.94 -18.39
CA TYR A 682 2.63 23.79 -17.20
C TYR A 682 3.59 24.96 -17.42
N LEU A 683 4.72 24.76 -18.10
CA LEU A 683 5.73 25.83 -18.29
C LEU A 683 5.31 26.85 -19.35
N LYS A 684 4.54 26.44 -20.35
CA LYS A 684 3.99 27.36 -21.37
C LYS A 684 2.68 28.02 -20.94
N LEU A 685 2.07 27.60 -19.82
CA LEU A 685 0.82 28.17 -19.32
C LEU A 685 0.84 29.71 -19.21
N PRO A 686 1.88 30.36 -18.64
CA PRO A 686 1.94 31.83 -18.60
C PRO A 686 2.01 32.47 -19.98
N GLN A 687 2.71 31.84 -20.94
CA GLN A 687 2.83 32.33 -22.32
C GLN A 687 1.48 32.20 -23.05
N ASN A 688 0.76 31.10 -22.84
CA ASN A 688 -0.55 30.86 -23.42
C ASN A 688 -1.59 31.87 -22.90
N ILE A 689 -1.51 32.25 -21.61
CA ILE A 689 -2.34 33.31 -21.03
C ILE A 689 -2.02 34.68 -21.64
N MET A 690 -0.73 35.04 -21.77
CA MET A 690 -0.32 36.32 -22.40
C MET A 690 -0.77 36.40 -23.85
N LYS A 691 -0.59 35.32 -24.63
CA LYS A 691 -1.03 35.24 -26.02
C LYS A 691 -2.55 35.47 -26.15
N TRP A 692 -3.35 34.86 -25.28
CA TRP A 692 -4.79 35.11 -25.25
C TRP A 692 -5.12 36.57 -24.93
N GLN A 693 -4.47 37.18 -23.94
CA GLN A 693 -4.68 38.59 -23.59
C GLN A 693 -4.37 39.54 -24.77
N GLU A 694 -3.30 39.27 -25.52
CA GLU A 694 -2.95 40.03 -26.72
C GLU A 694 -3.99 39.86 -27.85
N GLU A 695 -4.44 38.63 -28.11
CA GLU A 695 -5.48 38.35 -29.11
C GLU A 695 -6.81 39.00 -28.76
N GLU A 696 -7.20 38.98 -27.48
CA GLU A 696 -8.42 39.60 -26.98
C GLU A 696 -8.36 41.14 -27.05
N ASN A 697 -7.20 41.73 -26.76
CA ASN A 697 -6.97 43.17 -26.93
C ASN A 697 -7.03 43.59 -28.41
N ASN A 698 -6.52 42.77 -29.32
CA ASN A 698 -6.50 43.07 -30.75
C ASN A 698 -7.89 42.99 -31.40
N LYS A 699 -8.73 42.02 -31.00
CA LYS A 699 -10.14 41.95 -31.46
C LYS A 699 -10.96 43.19 -31.10
N ASN A 700 -10.68 43.79 -29.96
CA ASN A 700 -11.36 45.01 -29.53
C ASN A 700 -10.87 46.25 -30.29
N LYS A 701 -9.59 46.30 -30.67
CA LYS A 701 -9.06 47.36 -31.55
C LYS A 701 -9.62 47.29 -32.97
N GLU A 702 -9.85 46.10 -33.52
CA GLU A 702 -10.46 45.95 -34.86
C GLU A 702 -11.93 46.41 -34.90
N LEU A 703 -12.65 46.34 -33.78
CA LEU A 703 -14.03 46.86 -33.65
C LEU A 703 -14.08 48.40 -33.58
N GLU A 704 -13.03 49.07 -33.06
CA GLU A 704 -12.95 50.54 -33.02
C GLU A 704 -12.63 51.17 -34.39
N TYR A 705 -11.98 50.45 -35.31
CA TYR A 705 -11.68 50.94 -36.67
C TYR A 705 -12.75 50.58 -37.72
N GLY A 706 -13.83 49.92 -37.30
CA GLY A 706 -14.97 49.52 -38.14
C GLY A 706 -16.16 50.49 -38.15
N PHE A 707 -16.00 51.71 -37.61
CA PHE A 707 -17.00 52.78 -37.64
C PHE A 707 -16.56 53.98 -38.48
#